data_AF-A0A1G9G3A3-F1
#
_entry.id   AF-A0A1G9G3A3-F1
#
_cell.length_a   1.000
_cell.length_b   1.000
_cell.length_c   1.000
_cell.angle_alpha   90.00
_cell.angle_beta   90.00
_cell.angle_gamma   90.00
#
_symmetry.space_group_name_H-M   'P 1'
#
loop_
_entity.id
_entity.type
_entity.pdbx_description
1 polymer ?
#
loop_
_entity_poly.entity_id
_entity_poly.type
_entity_poly.pdbx_seq_one_letter_code
_entity_poly.pdbx_strand_id
1 'polypeptide(L)'
;MTADLRLAAPAAACWLTAGVLCAAPGQVAAAAGLLWLGSVAAIGIGLVDRWPRRSRSQKGSQLRGRWRAPAPAPGRPGWRALWGTLGVTFAAAALVATVIAATASARLPGEVRSAAERHAIVTGTVTIGTMAAETQSFQGFSGFSSRVRFRGTLTELRLDGRTVPVSVPVVVFAESTASASRALEIGSSVRLTGTVQVAQPGDAAAVLFFGRGPPEAGTGPPWWLGWAGELRHGFSDAASRLPGDGGDLLPGLAIGDTTAVSDELDGEMKTSSLNHLTAVSGANCAVVIASIMLLGGALRLRRGVRIALSLAVLVGFVTLVTPEPSVLRAGVMASVVLLSIGIGRPGGGMPALALVVIVLLAGDPWLSRNYGFALSVLATAGLLVLAGPVTRALSRWMPTGLAALISIPLAAQLACQPVLVLLSPSLPLYGVPANLLAAPAAPLATVVGLLGCLLLPWAPGLAGTLLGAAWLPSAWIAAVARTTAALPGSRLPWPGGAVGLTGIVLVTLLVLILVFRQAGARGARRRTAALALLLASLGAYSGSLIGTGVGRAAAFPDDWQIAACDIGQGDAVVVRDGDRYALIDVGPDPKPLAACLRTLGIDRIDLLVLTHYDMDHIGGIDAVLGRVDTALVGIPENDQDRRLHDRLAEGGALLRQSARGDSGALGGLRWEILWPVRGSPVMQVGNPGSVTIGFDGRGIRSLFLGDLGEEAQDAMSRASRPAALDVVKVAHHGSADQSPELYARLRATVGLIGVGADNGYGHPTDALLDMLSGVGTTAFRTDRQGMLVVAPAAQRGGALTVWTEKVPPRASGSPGARDSRRAGPSPAPARLERAIEGNRVAARTTAPRALKPAQKSASKSTPKTAAIPQLAWHQVRPAPVLLVSGTESFLAERAIRQLRDFLKLEDPELEVSDVQADSYAPGEILTLASPSLFGEPRLIRVRSVEKCTDAFLTEALDYLQNPAEDTYLVLRHGGGVRGKKLLDTIRSGVGGGIEIVCAELKKDTDKHDFASAEFKTAGKRVTASALRALVSAFSDDLAELSAACQQLISDSSAEVTEVTVDRYYGGRVEANAFKVADSAIAGRHGEALVTLRHALSSGADPVPIVAAFAMKIRTMAKLFGVRGGSGQLASQFGLAPWQVERAQRDLRGWSDEGLARCITMLAETDANVKGGGRDPVFALERLIGVIARRGED
;
A
#
# COMPACT_ATOMS: atom_id res chain seq x y z
N MET A 1 36.25 14.91 -33.25
CA MET A 1 36.45 15.89 -32.17
C MET A 1 36.68 15.14 -30.88
N THR A 2 37.75 15.45 -30.15
CA THR A 2 37.96 15.00 -28.77
C THR A 2 37.07 15.84 -27.85
N ALA A 3 36.18 15.22 -27.08
CA ALA A 3 35.37 15.95 -26.11
C ALA A 3 36.27 16.60 -25.06
N ASP A 4 36.07 17.90 -24.77
CA ASP A 4 36.74 18.56 -23.67
C ASP A 4 36.07 18.13 -22.35
N LEU A 5 36.77 17.31 -21.56
CA LEU A 5 36.26 16.73 -20.32
C LEU A 5 36.76 17.46 -19.07
N ARG A 6 37.45 18.61 -19.21
CA ARG A 6 38.08 19.31 -18.07
C ARG A 6 37.10 19.72 -16.96
N LEU A 7 35.85 20.01 -17.31
CA LEU A 7 34.79 20.38 -16.35
C LEU A 7 33.92 19.20 -15.90
N ALA A 8 34.11 18.00 -16.45
CA ALA A 8 33.33 16.83 -16.07
C ALA A 8 33.60 16.40 -14.61
N ALA A 9 34.86 16.46 -14.17
CA ALA A 9 35.23 16.15 -12.79
C ALA A 9 34.64 17.15 -11.77
N PRO A 10 34.73 18.49 -11.97
CA PRO A 10 33.99 19.45 -11.15
C PRO A 10 32.48 19.18 -11.06
N ALA A 11 31.81 18.94 -12.19
CA ALA A 11 30.38 18.67 -12.20
C ALA A 11 30.01 17.37 -11.46
N ALA A 12 30.78 16.29 -11.65
CA ALA A 12 30.59 15.05 -10.92
C ALA A 12 30.83 15.21 -9.42
N ALA A 13 31.86 15.97 -9.03
CA ALA A 13 32.13 16.27 -7.62
C ALA A 13 31.01 17.08 -6.97
N CYS A 14 30.48 18.12 -7.63
CA CYS A 14 29.29 18.84 -7.19
C CYS A 14 28.10 17.89 -6.97
N TRP A 15 27.86 16.98 -7.91
CA TRP A 15 26.74 16.04 -7.83
C TRP A 15 26.90 15.06 -6.67
N LEU A 16 28.06 14.43 -6.52
CA LEU A 16 28.33 13.53 -5.40
C LEU A 16 28.24 14.27 -4.06
N THR A 17 28.76 15.49 -4.00
CA THR A 17 28.72 16.33 -2.79
C THR A 17 27.28 16.66 -2.43
N ALA A 18 26.46 17.09 -3.38
CA ALA A 18 25.04 17.33 -3.16
C ALA A 18 24.30 16.07 -2.72
N GLY A 19 24.48 14.96 -3.43
CA GLY A 19 23.77 13.71 -3.16
C GLY A 19 24.03 13.13 -1.77
N VAL A 20 25.25 13.31 -1.26
CA VAL A 20 25.66 12.88 0.09
C VAL A 20 25.24 13.91 1.14
N LEU A 21 25.59 15.19 0.96
CA LEU A 21 25.36 16.21 1.99
C LEU A 21 23.88 16.56 2.19
N CYS A 22 23.04 16.44 1.16
CA CYS A 22 21.59 16.58 1.30
C CYS A 22 20.98 15.51 2.23
N ALA A 23 21.62 14.34 2.36
CA ALA A 23 21.18 13.26 3.25
C ALA A 23 21.86 13.33 4.65
N ALA A 24 22.86 14.19 4.83
CA ALA A 24 23.65 14.29 6.06
C ALA A 24 23.77 15.75 6.56
N PRO A 25 22.65 16.39 6.97
CA PRO A 25 22.62 17.82 7.32
C PRO A 25 23.57 18.21 8.46
N GLY A 26 23.85 17.29 9.40
CA GLY A 26 24.75 17.56 10.53
C GLY A 26 26.23 17.74 10.15
N GLN A 27 26.66 17.25 8.98
CA GLN A 27 28.08 17.26 8.56
C GLN A 27 28.40 18.36 7.53
N VAL A 28 27.39 19.12 7.08
CA VAL A 28 27.50 19.99 5.90
C VAL A 28 28.49 21.15 6.11
N ALA A 29 28.46 21.82 7.27
CA ALA A 29 29.34 22.95 7.55
C ALA A 29 30.82 22.52 7.62
N ALA A 30 31.11 21.40 8.27
CA ALA A 30 32.46 20.83 8.35
C ALA A 30 32.96 20.41 6.95
N ALA A 31 32.12 19.75 6.17
CA ALA A 31 32.44 19.34 4.80
C ALA A 31 32.73 20.55 3.90
N ALA A 32 31.92 21.62 3.98
CA ALA A 32 32.15 22.86 3.22
C ALA A 32 33.51 23.49 3.56
N GLY A 33 33.87 23.56 4.84
CA GLY A 33 35.17 24.06 5.29
C GLY A 33 36.34 23.24 4.75
N LEU A 34 36.26 21.91 4.84
CA LEU A 34 37.29 21.00 4.32
C LEU A 34 37.47 21.12 2.80
N LEU A 35 36.38 21.25 2.05
CA LEU A 35 36.42 21.41 0.59
C LEU A 35 37.04 22.75 0.17
N TRP A 36 36.74 23.86 0.88
CA TRP A 36 37.41 25.14 0.64
C TRP A 36 38.90 25.09 0.95
N LEU A 37 39.30 24.45 2.05
CA LEU A 37 40.72 24.23 2.39
C LEU A 37 41.43 23.40 1.31
N GLY A 38 40.79 22.34 0.82
CA GLY A 38 41.30 21.52 -0.29
C GLY A 38 41.50 22.31 -1.58
N SER A 39 40.57 23.23 -1.90
CA SER A 39 40.69 24.14 -3.05
C SER A 39 41.89 25.08 -2.92
N VAL A 40 42.02 25.74 -1.76
CA VAL A 40 43.14 26.65 -1.48
C VAL A 40 44.48 25.91 -1.51
N ALA A 41 44.55 24.71 -0.93
CA ALA A 41 45.76 23.88 -0.95
C ALA A 41 46.15 23.47 -2.38
N ALA A 42 45.21 23.01 -3.19
CA ALA A 42 45.47 22.61 -4.57
C ALA A 42 45.96 23.79 -5.44
N ILE A 43 45.34 24.97 -5.29
CA ILE A 43 45.76 26.19 -5.99
C ILE A 43 47.14 26.64 -5.49
N GLY A 44 47.38 26.61 -4.17
CA GLY A 44 48.65 26.95 -3.54
C GLY A 44 49.81 26.08 -4.04
N ILE A 45 49.63 24.75 -4.07
CA ILE A 45 50.64 23.81 -4.60
C ILE A 45 50.93 24.08 -6.07
N GLY A 46 49.88 24.34 -6.88
CA GLY A 46 50.04 24.71 -8.29
C GLY A 46 50.78 26.04 -8.51
N LEU A 47 50.67 26.99 -7.57
CA LEU A 47 51.38 28.26 -7.58
C LEU A 47 52.83 28.13 -7.08
N VAL A 48 53.12 27.28 -6.09
CA VAL A 48 54.48 27.02 -5.61
C VAL A 48 55.33 26.32 -6.68
N ASP A 49 54.71 25.49 -7.53
CA ASP A 49 55.34 24.92 -8.73
C ASP A 49 55.67 25.96 -9.82
N ARG A 50 55.28 27.25 -9.64
CA ARG A 50 55.78 28.37 -10.47
C ARG A 50 57.16 28.85 -10.07
N TRP A 51 57.69 28.49 -8.88
CA TRP A 51 58.99 29.00 -8.47
C TRP A 51 60.07 28.43 -9.40
N PRO A 52 60.77 29.26 -10.20
CA PRO A 52 61.81 28.74 -11.06
C PRO A 52 62.87 28.14 -10.15
N ARG A 53 63.06 26.81 -10.24
CA ARG A 53 64.30 26.19 -9.77
C ARG A 53 65.42 26.85 -10.56
N ARG A 54 66.07 27.85 -9.98
CA ARG A 54 67.34 28.40 -10.45
C ARG A 54 68.33 27.25 -10.45
N SER A 55 68.43 26.57 -11.59
CA SER A 55 69.46 25.59 -11.88
C SER A 55 70.78 26.35 -11.96
N ARG A 56 71.52 26.36 -10.84
CA ARG A 56 72.96 26.56 -10.85
C ARG A 56 73.59 25.44 -11.69
N SER A 57 74.55 25.82 -12.53
CA SER A 57 75.49 24.97 -13.27
C SER A 57 75.00 24.32 -14.58
N GLN A 58 75.31 24.96 -15.70
CA GLN A 58 76.18 24.34 -16.71
C GLN A 58 76.81 25.41 -17.63
N LYS A 59 78.07 25.76 -17.34
CA LYS A 59 79.03 26.20 -18.35
C LYS A 59 79.41 24.96 -19.17
N GLY A 60 79.42 25.05 -20.50
CA GLY A 60 80.13 24.06 -21.32
C GLY A 60 79.54 23.78 -22.71
N SER A 61 80.28 24.25 -23.71
CA SER A 61 80.39 23.77 -25.10
C SER A 61 79.18 23.87 -26.05
N GLN A 62 79.37 24.79 -27.01
CA GLN A 62 78.91 24.70 -28.40
C GLN A 62 79.25 23.34 -29.04
N LEU A 63 78.39 22.81 -29.93
CA LEU A 63 78.66 22.55 -31.37
C LEU A 63 77.65 21.57 -32.01
N ARG A 64 77.11 22.01 -33.16
CA ARG A 64 76.68 21.29 -34.38
C ARG A 64 75.63 20.16 -34.30
N GLY A 65 74.56 20.31 -35.09
CA GLY A 65 73.77 19.17 -35.58
C GLY A 65 72.40 19.52 -36.14
N ARG A 66 72.34 19.92 -37.41
CA ARG A 66 71.12 20.14 -38.22
C ARG A 66 70.41 18.80 -38.47
N TRP A 67 69.40 18.42 -37.68
CA TRP A 67 68.50 17.30 -38.02
C TRP A 67 67.04 17.61 -37.63
N ARG A 68 66.14 17.21 -38.54
CA ARG A 68 64.70 17.49 -38.61
C ARG A 68 63.98 17.32 -37.26
N ALA A 69 63.18 18.32 -36.89
CA ALA A 69 62.26 18.24 -35.77
C ALA A 69 61.21 17.13 -36.01
N PRO A 70 61.06 16.14 -35.10
CA PRO A 70 59.88 15.29 -35.10
C PRO A 70 58.67 16.12 -34.65
N ALA A 71 57.51 15.86 -35.24
CA ALA A 71 56.25 16.44 -34.80
C ALA A 71 56.07 16.28 -33.28
N PRO A 72 55.52 17.29 -32.56
CA PRO A 72 55.39 17.21 -31.11
C PRO A 72 54.46 16.04 -30.74
N ALA A 73 55.00 15.07 -30.01
CA ALA A 73 54.21 14.05 -29.34
C ALA A 73 53.21 14.73 -28.37
N PRO A 74 51.99 14.19 -28.19
CA PRO A 74 51.01 14.78 -27.28
C PRO A 74 51.59 14.84 -25.87
N GLY A 75 51.90 16.05 -25.41
CA GLY A 75 52.51 16.29 -24.11
C GLY A 75 51.62 15.78 -22.99
N ARG A 76 52.21 15.04 -22.05
CA ARG A 76 51.59 14.70 -20.77
C ARG A 76 51.07 16.00 -20.12
N PRO A 77 49.83 16.05 -19.60
CA PRO A 77 49.34 17.24 -18.93
C PRO A 77 50.32 17.59 -17.81
N GLY A 78 50.90 18.78 -17.87
CA GLY A 78 51.81 19.24 -16.83
C GLY A 78 51.08 19.20 -15.49
N TRP A 79 51.80 18.83 -14.42
CA TRP A 79 51.28 18.79 -13.04
C TRP A 79 50.43 20.02 -12.66
N ARG A 80 50.74 21.18 -13.25
CA ARG A 80 49.99 22.43 -13.13
C ARG A 80 48.54 22.36 -13.61
N ALA A 81 48.28 21.70 -14.75
CA ALA A 81 46.92 21.53 -15.26
C ALA A 81 46.10 20.61 -14.34
N LEU A 82 46.75 19.57 -13.78
CA LEU A 82 46.13 18.66 -12.81
C LEU A 82 45.72 19.40 -11.53
N TRP A 83 46.65 20.17 -10.93
CA TRP A 83 46.36 20.96 -9.73
C TRP A 83 45.32 22.04 -9.96
N GLY A 84 45.32 22.68 -11.13
CA GLY A 84 44.27 23.62 -11.52
C GLY A 84 42.89 22.95 -11.60
N THR A 85 42.80 21.76 -12.21
CA THR A 85 41.54 20.98 -12.26
C THR A 85 41.10 20.54 -10.88
N LEU A 86 42.02 20.08 -10.01
CA LEU A 86 41.69 19.73 -8.62
C LEU A 86 41.18 20.94 -7.84
N GLY A 87 41.83 22.10 -7.96
CA GLY A 87 41.39 23.34 -7.32
C GLY A 87 39.98 23.75 -7.74
N VAL A 88 39.67 23.73 -9.04
CA VAL A 88 38.32 24.02 -9.55
C VAL A 88 37.30 22.97 -9.08
N THR A 89 37.70 21.69 -9.02
CA THR A 89 36.83 20.59 -8.56
C THR A 89 36.44 20.78 -7.09
N PHE A 90 37.43 21.08 -6.23
CA PHE A 90 37.18 21.37 -4.82
C PHE A 90 36.36 22.66 -4.65
N ALA A 91 36.65 23.73 -5.39
CA ALA A 91 35.88 24.98 -5.33
C ALA A 91 34.41 24.78 -5.71
N ALA A 92 34.15 24.01 -6.77
CA ALA A 92 32.79 23.73 -7.22
C ALA A 92 32.02 22.87 -6.21
N ALA A 93 32.66 21.84 -5.64
CA ALA A 93 32.08 21.04 -4.56
C ALA A 93 31.83 21.89 -3.29
N ALA A 94 32.77 22.75 -2.92
CA ALA A 94 32.67 23.65 -1.78
C ALA A 94 31.53 24.66 -1.92
N LEU A 95 31.33 25.20 -3.13
CA LEU A 95 30.19 26.09 -3.44
C LEU A 95 28.87 25.39 -3.12
N VAL A 96 28.66 24.18 -3.64
CA VAL A 96 27.43 23.41 -3.41
C VAL A 96 27.26 23.05 -1.93
N ALA A 97 28.32 22.61 -1.26
CA ALA A 97 28.28 22.34 0.18
C ALA A 97 27.92 23.59 1.00
N THR A 98 28.44 24.77 0.61
CA THR A 98 28.12 26.05 1.25
C THR A 98 26.66 26.44 1.03
N VAL A 99 26.11 26.22 -0.17
CA VAL A 99 24.68 26.45 -0.46
C VAL A 99 23.80 25.53 0.40
N ILE A 100 24.14 24.25 0.51
CA ILE A 100 23.39 23.31 1.38
C ILE A 100 23.44 23.79 2.83
N ALA A 101 24.61 24.20 3.32
CA ALA A 101 24.74 24.70 4.70
C ALA A 101 23.89 25.97 4.92
N ALA A 102 23.92 26.91 3.97
CA ALA A 102 23.19 28.17 4.06
C ALA A 102 21.66 27.98 3.95
N THR A 103 21.21 26.97 3.20
CA THR A 103 19.78 26.71 2.98
C THR A 103 19.18 25.72 3.96
N ALA A 104 19.99 24.92 4.66
CA ALA A 104 19.51 23.89 5.58
C ALA A 104 18.63 24.45 6.71
N SER A 105 19.01 25.58 7.32
CA SER A 105 18.23 26.23 8.38
C SER A 105 16.94 26.87 7.85
N ALA A 106 16.97 27.43 6.65
CA ALA A 106 15.80 28.03 6.00
C ALA A 106 14.80 26.97 5.49
N ARG A 107 15.29 25.79 5.10
CA ARG A 107 14.48 24.68 4.57
C ARG A 107 13.61 24.02 5.63
N LEU A 108 14.03 24.01 6.89
CA LEU A 108 13.23 23.52 8.02
C LEU A 108 13.34 24.47 9.22
N PRO A 109 12.59 25.59 9.22
CA PRO A 109 12.54 26.55 10.32
C PRO A 109 12.15 25.87 11.64
N GLY A 110 12.61 26.42 12.76
CA GLY A 110 12.39 25.83 14.10
C GLY A 110 10.91 25.70 14.46
N GLU A 111 10.06 26.62 13.98
CA GLU A 111 8.61 26.61 14.18
C GLU A 111 7.94 25.44 13.45
N VAL A 112 8.38 25.14 12.23
CA VAL A 112 7.86 24.02 11.44
C VAL A 112 8.36 22.70 12.00
N ARG A 113 9.64 22.64 12.42
CA ARG A 113 10.22 21.49 13.08
C ARG A 113 9.49 21.16 14.38
N SER A 114 9.31 22.14 15.25
CA SER A 114 8.59 21.96 16.52
C SER A 114 7.11 21.62 16.32
N ALA A 115 6.44 22.17 15.29
CA ALA A 115 5.10 21.73 14.93
C ALA A 115 5.05 20.26 14.50
N ALA A 116 6.06 19.80 13.74
CA ALA A 116 6.15 18.43 13.27
C ALA A 116 6.49 17.43 14.38
N GLU A 117 7.46 17.76 15.24
CA GLU A 117 7.86 16.97 16.42
C GLU A 117 6.70 16.81 17.40
N ARG A 118 5.92 17.88 17.63
CA ARG A 118 4.75 17.85 18.52
C ARG A 118 3.49 17.26 17.86
N HIS A 119 3.56 16.88 16.58
CA HIS A 119 2.40 16.50 15.77
C HIS A 119 1.23 17.49 15.89
N ALA A 120 1.54 18.79 15.97
CA ALA A 120 0.57 19.84 16.21
C ALA A 120 -0.40 19.98 15.03
N ILE A 121 -1.66 20.26 15.33
CA ILE A 121 -2.63 20.67 14.32
C ILE A 121 -2.29 22.11 13.94
N VAL A 122 -1.97 22.31 12.67
CA VAL A 122 -1.57 23.59 12.12
C VAL A 122 -2.45 23.95 10.94
N THR A 123 -2.64 25.25 10.74
CA THR A 123 -3.21 25.77 9.50
C THR A 123 -2.08 26.32 8.66
N GLY A 124 -1.86 25.72 7.48
CA GLY A 124 -0.82 26.12 6.54
C GLY A 124 -1.41 26.75 5.29
N THR A 125 -0.81 27.83 4.81
CA THR A 125 -1.03 28.35 3.44
C THR A 125 0.04 27.74 2.53
N VAL A 126 -0.38 27.01 1.51
CA VAL A 126 0.51 26.34 0.56
C VAL A 126 0.29 26.92 -0.83
N THR A 127 1.37 27.41 -1.44
CA THR A 127 1.37 27.75 -2.88
C THR A 127 1.65 26.50 -3.69
N ILE A 128 0.74 26.16 -4.61
CA ILE A 128 0.79 24.95 -5.42
C ILE A 128 1.90 25.07 -6.47
N GLY A 129 2.80 24.08 -6.50
CA GLY A 129 3.94 24.04 -7.42
C GLY A 129 3.82 23.00 -8.54
N THR A 130 2.97 21.99 -8.38
CA THR A 130 2.71 20.95 -9.39
C THR A 130 1.21 20.73 -9.55
N MET A 131 0.79 20.18 -10.69
CA MET A 131 -0.60 19.72 -10.84
C MET A 131 -0.94 18.71 -9.73
N ALA A 132 -2.18 18.77 -9.23
CA ALA A 132 -2.67 17.81 -8.26
C ALA A 132 -2.93 16.47 -8.94
N ALA A 133 -2.28 15.42 -8.43
CA ALA A 133 -2.55 14.05 -8.82
C ALA A 133 -3.63 13.48 -7.89
N GLU A 134 -4.74 13.01 -8.46
CA GLU A 134 -5.71 12.24 -7.69
C GLU A 134 -5.12 10.88 -7.34
N THR A 135 -5.22 10.52 -6.07
CA THR A 135 -4.85 9.23 -5.52
C THR A 135 -6.10 8.66 -4.90
N GLN A 136 -6.57 7.52 -5.43
CA GLN A 136 -7.62 6.78 -4.77
C GLN A 136 -7.01 6.14 -3.52
N SER A 137 -7.52 6.51 -2.35
CA SER A 137 -7.12 5.88 -1.09
C SER A 137 -8.36 5.37 -0.38
N PHE A 138 -8.33 4.10 -0.01
CA PHE A 138 -9.37 3.46 0.77
C PHE A 138 -9.31 3.97 2.22
N GLN A 139 -10.42 4.52 2.71
CA GLN A 139 -10.65 4.79 4.13
C GLN A 139 -11.86 3.95 4.53
N GLY A 140 -11.71 3.12 5.57
CA GLY A 140 -12.73 2.14 5.96
C GLY A 140 -14.11 2.72 6.25
N PHE A 141 -15.13 1.86 6.18
CA PHE A 141 -16.56 1.99 6.54
C PHE A 141 -17.37 3.22 6.09
N SER A 142 -16.78 4.26 5.51
CA SER A 142 -17.48 5.45 5.00
C SER A 142 -16.95 5.94 3.65
N GLY A 143 -17.02 5.08 2.63
CA GLY A 143 -16.88 5.46 1.21
C GLY A 143 -15.46 5.80 0.73
N PHE A 144 -15.30 5.82 -0.60
CA PHE A 144 -14.09 6.28 -1.27
C PHE A 144 -13.96 7.80 -1.10
N SER A 145 -12.96 8.26 -0.34
CA SER A 145 -12.51 9.66 -0.44
C SER A 145 -11.44 9.73 -1.52
N SER A 146 -11.71 10.44 -2.62
CA SER A 146 -10.65 10.81 -3.56
C SER A 146 -9.70 11.72 -2.80
N ARG A 147 -8.42 11.36 -2.70
CA ARG A 147 -7.41 12.25 -2.11
C ARG A 147 -6.60 12.87 -3.22
N VAL A 148 -6.16 14.09 -3.01
CA VAL A 148 -5.23 14.78 -3.90
C VAL A 148 -3.85 14.83 -3.26
N ARG A 149 -2.86 14.59 -4.10
CA ARG A 149 -1.45 14.75 -3.78
C ARG A 149 -0.86 15.82 -4.70
N PHE A 150 -0.26 16.85 -4.12
CA PHE A 150 0.49 17.84 -4.88
C PHE A 150 1.72 18.32 -4.11
N ARG A 151 2.69 18.85 -4.85
CA ARG A 151 3.86 19.51 -4.27
C ARG A 151 3.63 21.01 -4.28
N GLY A 152 4.14 21.69 -3.26
CA GLY A 152 4.03 23.12 -3.13
C GLY A 152 5.09 23.70 -2.21
N THR A 153 4.96 24.99 -1.93
CA THR A 153 5.74 25.68 -0.92
C THR A 153 4.78 26.14 0.17
N LEU A 154 5.02 25.69 1.41
CA LEU A 154 4.36 26.24 2.58
C LEU A 154 4.91 27.65 2.78
N THR A 155 4.04 28.66 2.62
CA THR A 155 4.39 30.09 2.68
C THR A 155 4.04 30.71 4.02
N GLU A 156 3.02 30.17 4.69
CA GLU A 156 2.60 30.62 6.02
C GLU A 156 2.22 29.40 6.87
N LEU A 157 2.63 29.42 8.14
CA LEU A 157 2.23 28.44 9.14
C LEU A 157 1.57 29.18 10.30
N ARG A 158 0.33 28.80 10.64
CA ARG A 158 -0.34 29.26 11.85
C ARG A 158 -0.27 28.18 12.92
N LEU A 159 0.40 28.50 14.01
CA LEU A 159 0.61 27.64 15.18
C LEU A 159 0.35 28.47 16.45
N ASP A 160 -0.42 27.93 17.39
CA ASP A 160 -0.74 28.59 18.68
C ASP A 160 -1.27 30.03 18.53
N GLY A 161 -2.09 30.26 17.50
CA GLY A 161 -2.69 31.57 17.20
C GLY A 161 -1.73 32.59 16.55
N ARG A 162 -0.45 32.28 16.39
CA ARG A 162 0.55 33.12 15.70
C ARG A 162 0.72 32.64 14.25
N THR A 163 0.74 33.57 13.31
CA THR A 163 1.06 33.29 11.91
C THR A 163 2.53 33.61 11.66
N VAL A 164 3.30 32.64 11.18
CA VAL A 164 4.72 32.77 10.87
C VAL A 164 4.91 32.61 9.36
N PRO A 165 5.54 33.58 8.68
CA PRO A 165 5.93 33.41 7.28
C PRO A 165 7.07 32.40 7.20
N VAL A 166 6.91 31.41 6.34
CA VAL A 166 7.89 30.34 6.13
C VAL A 166 8.08 30.12 4.62
N SER A 167 9.14 29.42 4.23
CA SER A 167 9.32 29.01 2.83
C SER A 167 9.85 27.59 2.81
N VAL A 168 8.92 26.63 2.93
CA VAL A 168 9.25 25.23 3.15
C VAL A 168 8.68 24.37 2.03
N PRO A 169 9.52 23.64 1.27
CA PRO A 169 9.04 22.67 0.28
C PRO A 169 8.18 21.59 0.95
N VAL A 170 6.95 21.41 0.47
CA VAL A 170 5.95 20.52 1.09
C VAL A 170 5.31 19.59 0.07
N VAL A 171 5.02 18.35 0.47
CA VAL A 171 4.04 17.49 -0.21
C VAL A 171 2.77 17.47 0.60
N VAL A 172 1.65 17.81 -0.03
CA VAL A 172 0.34 17.83 0.61
C VAL A 172 -0.44 16.58 0.23
N PHE A 173 -1.12 16.00 1.22
CA PHE A 173 -2.14 14.98 1.07
C PHE A 173 -3.45 15.52 1.66
N ALA A 174 -4.45 15.76 0.82
CA ALA A 174 -5.74 16.33 1.26
C ALA A 174 -6.91 15.60 0.58
N GLU A 175 -8.12 15.77 1.11
CA GLU A 175 -9.32 15.25 0.45
C GLU A 175 -9.65 16.07 -0.80
N SER A 176 -10.17 15.41 -1.83
CA SER A 176 -10.62 16.00 -3.08
C SER A 176 -12.13 16.17 -3.05
N THR A 177 -12.59 17.35 -3.43
CA THR A 177 -14.01 17.63 -3.73
C THR A 177 -14.06 18.28 -5.11
N ALA A 178 -15.19 18.17 -5.82
CA ALA A 178 -15.35 18.79 -7.15
C ALA A 178 -15.06 20.31 -7.14
N SER A 179 -15.30 20.98 -6.00
CA SER A 179 -14.97 22.38 -5.75
C SER A 179 -13.46 22.61 -5.55
N ALA A 180 -12.78 21.67 -4.89
CA ALA A 180 -11.33 21.71 -4.67
C ALA A 180 -10.54 21.52 -5.97
N SER A 181 -11.02 20.70 -6.90
CA SER A 181 -10.35 20.43 -8.19
C SER A 181 -10.06 21.69 -9.00
N ARG A 182 -10.99 22.67 -9.00
CA ARG A 182 -10.80 23.98 -9.66
C ARG A 182 -9.91 24.96 -8.88
N ALA A 183 -9.77 24.79 -7.56
CA ALA A 183 -8.90 25.63 -6.73
C ALA A 183 -7.43 25.19 -6.78
N LEU A 184 -7.16 23.97 -7.25
CA LEU A 184 -5.84 23.31 -7.26
C LEU A 184 -5.01 23.63 -8.53
N GLU A 185 -5.06 24.87 -8.99
CA GLU A 185 -4.22 25.33 -10.12
C GLU A 185 -2.79 25.66 -9.67
N ILE A 186 -1.82 25.45 -10.55
CA ILE A 186 -0.42 25.83 -10.27
C ILE A 186 -0.32 27.33 -10.03
N GLY A 187 0.34 27.70 -8.94
CA GLY A 187 0.51 29.08 -8.50
C GLY A 187 -0.64 29.63 -7.66
N SER A 188 -1.76 28.91 -7.51
CA SER A 188 -2.77 29.28 -6.51
C SER A 188 -2.22 29.04 -5.11
N SER A 189 -2.72 29.79 -4.13
CA SER A 189 -2.52 29.47 -2.72
C SER A 189 -3.77 28.80 -2.18
N VAL A 190 -3.57 27.74 -1.41
CA VAL A 190 -4.63 27.01 -0.71
C VAL A 190 -4.34 26.97 0.77
N ARG A 191 -5.39 27.12 1.58
CA ARG A 191 -5.31 27.00 3.02
C ARG A 191 -5.76 25.60 3.43
N LEU A 192 -4.96 24.96 4.27
CA LEU A 192 -5.19 23.59 4.73
C LEU A 192 -5.01 23.53 6.23
N THR A 193 -5.88 22.78 6.91
CA THR A 193 -5.69 22.44 8.32
C THR A 193 -5.35 20.97 8.44
N GLY A 194 -4.27 20.66 9.18
CA GLY A 194 -3.73 19.32 9.22
C GLY A 194 -2.52 19.19 10.11
N THR A 195 -1.80 18.09 9.98
CA THR A 195 -0.56 17.81 10.70
C THR A 195 0.61 17.81 9.73
N VAL A 196 1.76 18.31 10.20
CA VAL A 196 3.00 18.32 9.42
C VAL A 196 3.93 17.23 9.97
N GLN A 197 4.67 16.56 9.09
CA GLN A 197 5.72 15.61 9.43
C GLN A 197 6.99 15.98 8.69
N VAL A 198 8.15 15.80 9.33
CA VAL A 198 9.44 16.02 8.66
C VAL A 198 9.66 14.89 7.64
N ALA A 199 10.05 15.25 6.41
CA ALA A 199 10.39 14.27 5.38
C ALA A 199 11.77 13.66 5.66
N GLN A 200 12.09 12.51 5.03
CA GLN A 200 13.37 11.86 5.29
C GLN A 200 14.55 12.75 4.86
N PRO A 201 15.69 12.71 5.57
CA PRO A 201 16.90 13.40 5.14
C PRO A 201 17.26 13.06 3.68
N GLY A 202 17.34 14.09 2.83
CA GLY A 202 17.61 13.95 1.40
C GLY A 202 16.39 13.98 0.48
N ASP A 203 15.17 13.99 1.01
CA ASP A 203 13.96 14.18 0.21
C ASP A 203 13.84 15.60 -0.36
N ALA A 204 13.23 15.70 -1.55
CA ALA A 204 13.00 16.98 -2.22
C ALA A 204 11.99 17.88 -1.49
N ALA A 205 11.05 17.29 -0.76
CA ALA A 205 10.23 18.02 0.21
C ALA A 205 10.94 18.03 1.56
N ALA A 206 10.78 19.12 2.30
CA ALA A 206 11.26 19.21 3.68
C ALA A 206 10.23 18.64 4.65
N VAL A 207 8.94 18.77 4.31
CA VAL A 207 7.84 18.27 5.14
C VAL A 207 6.72 17.63 4.30
N LEU A 208 5.97 16.75 4.94
CA LEU A 208 4.72 16.17 4.46
C LEU A 208 3.57 16.82 5.25
N PHE A 209 2.53 17.29 4.57
CA PHE A 209 1.35 17.90 5.17
C PHE A 209 0.14 17.00 4.95
N PHE A 210 -0.44 16.49 6.04
CA PHE A 210 -1.62 15.64 6.01
C PHE A 210 -2.84 16.47 6.40
N GLY A 211 -3.60 16.91 5.39
CA GLY A 211 -4.85 17.65 5.57
C GLY A 211 -5.95 16.77 6.17
N ARG A 212 -6.72 17.35 7.09
CA ARG A 212 -7.89 16.72 7.75
C ARG A 212 -9.23 17.03 7.04
N GLY A 213 -9.16 17.54 5.81
CA GLY A 213 -10.29 17.93 5.00
C GLY A 213 -9.84 18.49 3.65
N PRO A 214 -10.77 19.00 2.83
CA PRO A 214 -10.44 19.56 1.52
C PRO A 214 -9.66 20.89 1.63
N PRO A 215 -8.81 21.21 0.64
CA PRO A 215 -8.16 22.52 0.57
C PRO A 215 -9.18 23.65 0.43
N GLU A 216 -9.05 24.67 1.26
CA GLU A 216 -9.79 25.92 1.10
C GLU A 216 -9.08 26.82 0.08
N ALA A 217 -9.84 27.37 -0.87
CA ALA A 217 -9.30 28.28 -1.86
C ALA A 217 -8.76 29.56 -1.20
N GLY A 218 -7.50 29.88 -1.45
CA GLY A 218 -6.87 31.14 -1.06
C GLY A 218 -6.85 32.12 -2.24
N THR A 219 -5.68 32.64 -2.56
CA THR A 219 -5.48 33.53 -3.71
C THR A 219 -5.38 32.74 -5.01
N GLY A 220 -6.05 33.20 -6.05
CA GLY A 220 -5.88 32.65 -7.41
C GLY A 220 -4.43 32.78 -7.93
N PRO A 221 -4.10 32.06 -9.01
CA PRO A 221 -2.77 32.12 -9.60
C PRO A 221 -2.44 33.54 -10.13
N PRO A 222 -1.16 33.92 -10.18
CA PRO A 222 -0.74 35.12 -10.90
C PRO A 222 -1.24 35.13 -12.34
N TRP A 223 -1.49 36.32 -12.91
CA TRP A 223 -2.15 36.46 -14.22
C TRP A 223 -1.49 35.66 -15.35
N TRP A 224 -0.16 35.52 -15.35
CA TRP A 224 0.57 34.76 -16.37
C TRP A 224 0.38 33.25 -16.24
N LEU A 225 0.23 32.74 -15.01
CA LEU A 225 -0.07 31.32 -14.75
C LEU A 225 -1.56 31.02 -14.96
N GLY A 226 -2.45 31.97 -14.62
CA GLY A 226 -3.87 31.89 -14.93
C GLY A 226 -4.13 31.84 -16.44
N TRP A 227 -3.53 32.75 -17.21
CA TRP A 227 -3.58 32.73 -18.68
C TRP A 227 -3.08 31.40 -19.27
N ALA A 228 -1.97 30.89 -18.75
CA ALA A 228 -1.44 29.59 -19.18
C ALA A 228 -2.38 28.44 -18.79
N GLY A 229 -3.03 28.52 -17.62
CA GLY A 229 -4.05 27.59 -17.16
C GLY A 229 -5.26 27.55 -18.09
N GLU A 230 -5.80 28.70 -18.47
CA GLU A 230 -6.92 28.81 -19.42
C GLU A 230 -6.58 28.17 -20.77
N LEU A 231 -5.38 28.44 -21.30
CA LEU A 231 -4.91 27.84 -22.55
C LEU A 231 -4.78 26.31 -22.45
N ARG A 232 -4.24 25.80 -21.34
CA ARG A 232 -4.11 24.35 -21.11
C ARG A 232 -5.48 23.68 -21.01
N HIS A 233 -6.37 24.20 -20.17
CA HIS A 233 -7.72 23.64 -20.02
C HIS A 233 -8.48 23.68 -21.35
N GLY A 234 -8.45 24.81 -22.07
CA GLY A 234 -9.09 24.92 -23.38
C GLY A 234 -8.50 23.94 -24.41
N PHE A 235 -7.18 23.74 -24.38
CA PHE A 235 -6.51 22.76 -25.25
C PHE A 235 -6.89 21.32 -24.92
N SER A 236 -6.86 20.94 -23.63
CA SER A 236 -7.24 19.60 -23.17
C SER A 236 -8.72 19.31 -23.47
N ASP A 237 -9.61 20.28 -23.28
CA ASP A 237 -11.04 20.18 -23.65
C ASP A 237 -11.29 20.08 -25.16
N ALA A 238 -10.43 20.70 -25.98
CA ALA A 238 -10.51 20.59 -27.42
C ALA A 238 -9.94 19.24 -27.92
N ALA A 239 -8.86 18.78 -27.30
CA ALA A 239 -8.20 17.52 -27.62
C ALA A 239 -9.05 16.30 -27.23
N SER A 240 -9.81 16.36 -26.12
CA SER A 240 -10.72 15.28 -25.68
C SER A 240 -11.87 15.00 -26.65
N ARG A 241 -12.12 15.91 -27.60
CA ARG A 241 -13.10 15.71 -28.69
C ARG A 241 -12.51 14.92 -29.87
N LEU A 242 -11.19 14.73 -29.91
CA LEU A 242 -10.52 13.93 -30.92
C LEU A 242 -10.58 12.45 -30.53
N PRO A 243 -10.74 11.54 -31.49
CA PRO A 243 -10.96 10.12 -31.19
C PRO A 243 -9.68 9.40 -30.76
N GLY A 244 -9.84 8.49 -29.79
CA GLY A 244 -8.83 7.50 -29.38
C GLY A 244 -7.54 8.09 -28.80
N ASP A 245 -6.54 7.21 -28.63
CA ASP A 245 -5.26 7.54 -27.98
C ASP A 245 -4.54 8.77 -28.53
N GLY A 246 -4.77 9.11 -29.81
CA GLY A 246 -4.18 10.30 -30.43
C GLY A 246 -4.63 11.61 -29.80
N GLY A 247 -5.92 11.68 -29.38
CA GLY A 247 -6.48 12.82 -28.66
C GLY A 247 -5.95 12.89 -27.22
N ASP A 248 -5.93 11.75 -26.53
CA ASP A 248 -5.48 11.63 -25.14
C ASP A 248 -3.98 11.94 -24.96
N LEU A 249 -3.16 11.56 -25.93
CA LEU A 249 -1.71 11.75 -25.90
C LEU A 249 -1.28 13.16 -26.32
N LEU A 250 -2.09 13.88 -27.11
CA LEU A 250 -1.72 15.16 -27.71
C LEU A 250 -1.45 16.27 -26.65
N PRO A 251 -2.28 16.45 -25.60
CA PRO A 251 -1.96 17.32 -24.46
C PRO A 251 -0.60 17.02 -23.82
N GLY A 252 -0.26 15.74 -23.64
CA GLY A 252 1.03 15.33 -23.10
C GLY A 252 2.19 15.77 -23.98
N LEU A 253 2.08 15.57 -25.30
CA LEU A 253 3.15 15.90 -26.26
C LEU A 253 3.36 17.41 -26.46
N ALA A 254 2.29 18.21 -26.42
CA ALA A 254 2.32 19.63 -26.75
C ALA A 254 2.51 20.53 -25.52
N ILE A 255 1.77 20.26 -24.44
CA ILE A 255 1.72 21.10 -23.24
C ILE A 255 2.12 20.37 -21.95
N GLY A 256 2.41 19.07 -22.00
CA GLY A 256 2.87 18.28 -20.84
C GLY A 256 1.76 17.80 -19.92
N ASP A 257 0.51 17.91 -20.36
CA ASP A 257 -0.64 17.43 -19.60
C ASP A 257 -0.92 15.96 -19.92
N THR A 258 -0.59 15.05 -19.00
CA THR A 258 -0.81 13.61 -19.16
C THR A 258 -2.08 13.10 -18.48
N THR A 259 -2.98 14.00 -18.02
CA THR A 259 -4.17 13.62 -17.26
C THR A 259 -5.16 12.76 -18.04
N ALA A 260 -5.22 12.93 -19.36
CA ALA A 260 -6.08 12.15 -20.24
C ALA A 260 -5.49 10.78 -20.66
N VAL A 261 -4.19 10.56 -20.44
CA VAL A 261 -3.51 9.31 -20.86
C VAL A 261 -3.94 8.17 -19.94
N SER A 262 -4.55 7.13 -20.52
CA SER A 262 -4.95 5.95 -19.76
C SER A 262 -3.76 5.20 -19.16
N ASP A 263 -3.97 4.54 -18.01
CA ASP A 263 -2.96 3.69 -17.36
C ASP A 263 -2.39 2.60 -18.29
N GLU A 264 -3.22 2.11 -19.22
CA GLU A 264 -2.80 1.13 -20.22
C GLU A 264 -1.80 1.74 -21.20
N LEU A 265 -2.14 2.89 -21.80
CA LEU A 265 -1.28 3.58 -22.77
C LEU A 265 0.01 4.07 -22.11
N ASP A 266 -0.04 4.57 -20.87
CA ASP A 266 1.16 4.92 -20.09
C ASP A 266 2.04 3.68 -19.83
N GLY A 267 1.43 2.54 -19.51
CA GLY A 267 2.11 1.25 -19.37
C GLY A 267 2.83 0.80 -20.64
N GLU A 268 2.17 0.93 -21.81
CA GLU A 268 2.73 0.64 -23.13
C GLU A 268 3.87 1.60 -23.49
N MET A 269 3.68 2.91 -23.25
CA MET A 269 4.73 3.92 -23.45
C MET A 269 5.97 3.66 -22.60
N LYS A 270 5.81 3.22 -21.35
CA LYS A 270 6.92 2.76 -20.50
C LYS A 270 7.58 1.50 -21.05
N THR A 271 6.79 0.56 -21.57
CA THR A 271 7.28 -0.71 -22.17
C THR A 271 8.16 -0.45 -23.37
N SER A 272 7.75 0.49 -24.22
CA SER A 272 8.41 0.80 -25.48
C SER A 272 9.51 1.86 -25.34
N SER A 273 9.83 2.30 -24.10
CA SER A 273 10.77 3.40 -23.82
C SER A 273 10.40 4.74 -24.49
N LEU A 274 9.11 5.00 -24.64
CA LEU A 274 8.56 6.22 -25.25
C LEU A 274 7.99 7.21 -24.23
N ASN A 275 7.90 6.85 -22.95
CA ASN A 275 7.38 7.73 -21.88
C ASN A 275 8.14 9.09 -21.71
N HIS A 276 9.34 9.22 -22.28
CA HIS A 276 10.05 10.50 -22.27
C HIS A 276 9.50 11.52 -23.30
N LEU A 277 8.56 11.11 -24.16
CA LEU A 277 7.90 11.99 -25.14
C LEU A 277 6.72 12.76 -24.52
N THR A 278 6.01 12.14 -23.57
CA THR A 278 4.87 12.73 -22.86
C THR A 278 5.31 13.67 -21.73
N ALA A 279 6.45 13.38 -21.10
CA ALA A 279 7.12 14.35 -20.23
C ALA A 279 7.78 15.41 -21.11
N VAL A 280 7.27 16.64 -21.14
CA VAL A 280 7.81 17.69 -22.02
C VAL A 280 9.31 17.85 -21.79
N SER A 281 10.07 17.47 -22.82
CA SER A 281 11.50 17.23 -22.71
C SER A 281 12.31 18.41 -23.25
N GLY A 282 13.63 18.35 -23.04
CA GLY A 282 14.53 19.35 -23.62
C GLY A 282 14.59 19.36 -25.15
N ALA A 283 14.15 18.28 -25.80
CA ALA A 283 13.99 18.26 -27.25
C ALA A 283 12.90 19.25 -27.69
N ASN A 284 11.80 19.37 -26.94
CA ASN A 284 10.71 20.31 -27.26
C ASN A 284 11.19 21.76 -27.15
N CYS A 285 11.92 22.09 -26.08
CA CYS A 285 12.58 23.40 -25.94
C CYS A 285 13.54 23.69 -27.10
N ALA A 286 14.34 22.70 -27.51
CA ALA A 286 15.28 22.83 -28.61
C ALA A 286 14.58 23.04 -29.96
N VAL A 287 13.48 22.32 -30.24
CA VAL A 287 12.67 22.46 -31.46
C VAL A 287 12.05 23.85 -31.55
N VAL A 288 11.48 24.36 -30.45
CA VAL A 288 10.89 25.71 -30.40
C VAL A 288 11.96 26.77 -30.71
N ILE A 289 13.11 26.70 -30.04
CA ILE A 289 14.22 27.64 -30.25
C ILE A 289 14.80 27.53 -31.67
N ALA A 290 14.99 26.31 -32.17
CA ALA A 290 15.51 26.08 -33.52
C ALA A 290 14.58 26.70 -34.58
N SER A 291 13.26 26.54 -34.42
CA SER A 291 12.26 27.13 -35.31
C SER A 291 12.37 28.66 -35.34
N ILE A 292 12.45 29.31 -34.18
CA ILE A 292 12.60 30.78 -34.08
C ILE A 292 13.92 31.23 -34.70
N MET A 293 15.01 30.51 -34.42
CA MET A 293 16.30 30.80 -34.99
C MET A 293 16.27 30.68 -36.52
N LEU A 294 15.70 29.62 -37.08
CA LEU A 294 15.62 29.40 -38.53
C LEU A 294 14.73 30.44 -39.22
N LEU A 295 13.52 30.66 -38.71
CA LEU A 295 12.57 31.66 -39.22
C LEU A 295 13.15 33.08 -39.17
N GLY A 296 13.74 33.47 -38.03
CA GLY A 296 14.41 34.76 -37.91
C GLY A 296 15.62 34.89 -38.82
N GLY A 297 16.29 33.77 -39.15
CA GLY A 297 17.34 33.73 -40.17
C GLY A 297 16.80 33.96 -41.58
N ALA A 298 15.69 33.31 -41.93
CA ALA A 298 15.01 33.48 -43.21
C ALA A 298 14.48 34.93 -43.39
N LEU A 299 13.97 35.53 -42.31
CA LEU A 299 13.55 36.93 -42.24
C LEU A 299 14.72 37.93 -42.10
N ARG A 300 15.97 37.44 -42.14
CA ARG A 300 17.21 38.26 -42.05
C ARG A 300 17.32 39.13 -40.78
N LEU A 301 16.72 38.69 -39.67
CA LEU A 301 16.82 39.38 -38.38
C LEU A 301 18.25 39.33 -37.81
N ARG A 302 18.67 40.40 -37.13
CA ARG A 302 19.99 40.47 -36.46
C ARG A 302 20.11 39.34 -35.42
N ARG A 303 21.31 38.78 -35.27
CA ARG A 303 21.60 37.67 -34.35
C ARG A 303 21.13 37.94 -32.91
N GLY A 304 21.36 39.16 -32.41
CA GLY A 304 20.90 39.56 -31.07
C GLY A 304 19.38 39.53 -30.91
N VAL A 305 18.63 39.97 -31.94
CA VAL A 305 17.16 39.94 -31.94
C VAL A 305 16.66 38.49 -31.95
N ARG A 306 17.27 37.61 -32.74
CA ARG A 306 16.93 36.19 -32.76
C ARG A 306 17.12 35.54 -31.39
N ILE A 307 18.23 35.84 -30.71
CA ILE A 307 18.52 35.33 -29.35
C ILE A 307 17.51 35.87 -28.34
N ALA A 308 17.26 37.19 -28.35
CA ALA A 308 16.28 37.81 -27.46
C ALA A 308 14.88 37.23 -27.65
N LEU A 309 14.44 37.06 -28.90
CA LEU A 309 13.16 36.44 -29.22
C LEU A 309 13.10 34.98 -28.77
N SER A 310 14.18 34.21 -28.95
CA SER A 310 14.24 32.82 -28.51
C SER A 310 14.18 32.69 -26.98
N LEU A 311 14.84 33.59 -26.24
CA LEU A 311 14.75 33.63 -24.77
C LEU A 311 13.33 34.02 -24.32
N ALA A 312 12.71 35.01 -24.96
CA ALA A 312 11.35 35.44 -24.64
C ALA A 312 10.33 34.31 -24.87
N VAL A 313 10.39 33.65 -26.04
CA VAL A 313 9.49 32.53 -26.33
C VAL A 313 9.79 31.32 -25.45
N LEU A 314 11.05 31.07 -25.09
CA LEU A 314 11.40 30.01 -24.15
C LEU A 314 10.75 30.23 -22.78
N VAL A 315 10.79 31.47 -22.25
CA VAL A 315 10.11 31.82 -20.99
C VAL A 315 8.59 31.61 -21.12
N GLY A 316 7.99 32.05 -22.23
CA GLY A 316 6.57 31.82 -22.50
C GLY A 316 6.21 30.33 -22.58
N PHE A 317 7.02 29.54 -23.27
CA PHE A 317 6.85 28.09 -23.41
C PHE A 317 6.97 27.36 -22.07
N VAL A 318 7.98 27.66 -21.26
CA VAL A 318 8.15 27.10 -19.89
C VAL A 318 6.97 27.47 -18.99
N THR A 319 6.42 28.69 -19.14
CA THR A 319 5.23 29.13 -18.40
C THR A 319 3.98 28.36 -18.83
N LEU A 320 3.82 28.13 -20.14
CA LEU A 320 2.68 27.40 -20.71
C LEU A 320 2.71 25.91 -20.34
N VAL A 321 3.86 25.25 -20.47
CA VAL A 321 4.03 23.81 -20.23
C VAL A 321 4.04 23.44 -18.74
N THR A 322 4.05 24.45 -17.86
CA THR A 322 4.32 24.33 -16.42
C THR A 322 5.81 24.14 -16.09
N PRO A 323 6.29 24.74 -14.98
CA PRO A 323 7.68 24.67 -14.58
C PRO A 323 8.01 23.31 -13.92
N GLU A 324 7.95 22.23 -14.69
CA GLU A 324 8.44 20.94 -14.24
C GLU A 324 9.97 20.93 -14.12
N PRO A 325 10.56 20.13 -13.21
CA PRO A 325 12.00 20.02 -13.10
C PRO A 325 12.68 19.65 -14.44
N SER A 326 12.07 18.80 -15.27
CA SER A 326 12.53 18.47 -16.64
C SER A 326 12.64 19.70 -17.53
N VAL A 327 11.57 20.48 -17.60
CA VAL A 327 11.42 21.66 -18.45
C VAL A 327 12.32 22.80 -18.00
N LEU A 328 12.40 23.06 -16.69
CA LEU A 328 13.29 24.09 -16.12
C LEU A 328 14.75 23.83 -16.48
N ARG A 329 15.20 22.58 -16.37
CA ARG A 329 16.58 22.20 -16.71
C ARG A 329 16.86 22.39 -18.20
N ALA A 330 15.94 21.96 -19.05
CA ALA A 330 16.02 22.18 -20.48
C ALA A 330 16.07 23.67 -20.83
N GLY A 331 15.25 24.49 -20.17
CA GLY A 331 15.23 25.94 -20.32
C GLY A 331 16.55 26.60 -19.92
N VAL A 332 17.15 26.17 -18.80
CA VAL A 332 18.48 26.64 -18.36
C VAL A 332 19.56 26.24 -19.36
N MET A 333 19.58 24.98 -19.81
CA MET A 333 20.52 24.50 -20.84
C MET A 333 20.41 25.32 -22.12
N ALA A 334 19.19 25.50 -22.62
CA ALA A 334 18.90 26.30 -23.80
C ALA A 334 19.36 27.75 -23.65
N SER A 335 19.10 28.37 -22.50
CA SER A 335 19.52 29.75 -22.21
C SER A 335 21.04 29.90 -22.20
N VAL A 336 21.76 28.98 -21.56
CA VAL A 336 23.24 28.95 -21.54
C VAL A 336 23.80 28.81 -22.96
N VAL A 337 23.22 27.92 -23.78
CA VAL A 337 23.64 27.73 -25.17
C VAL A 337 23.38 28.99 -25.99
N LEU A 338 22.20 29.62 -25.85
CA LEU A 338 21.85 30.86 -26.55
C LEU A 338 22.78 32.03 -26.19
N LEU A 339 23.11 32.19 -24.92
CA LEU A 339 24.04 33.21 -24.44
C LEU A 339 25.47 32.96 -24.94
N SER A 340 25.94 31.70 -24.93
CA SER A 340 27.25 31.31 -25.48
C SER A 340 27.35 31.62 -26.98
N ILE A 341 26.27 31.35 -27.73
CA ILE A 341 26.14 31.75 -29.14
C ILE A 341 26.20 33.28 -29.24
N GLY A 342 25.51 34.03 -28.38
CA GLY A 342 25.53 35.50 -28.38
C GLY A 342 26.91 36.11 -28.14
N ILE A 343 27.69 35.53 -27.23
CA ILE A 343 29.05 35.98 -26.87
C ILE A 343 30.08 35.64 -27.97
N GLY A 344 29.70 34.87 -29.00
CA GLY A 344 30.58 34.50 -30.10
C GLY A 344 31.63 33.45 -29.72
N ARG A 345 31.49 32.82 -28.54
CA ARG A 345 32.32 31.70 -28.07
C ARG A 345 31.47 30.44 -28.04
N PRO A 346 31.32 29.69 -29.15
CA PRO A 346 30.66 28.40 -29.12
C PRO A 346 31.50 27.46 -28.25
N GLY A 347 31.09 27.29 -26.98
CA GLY A 347 31.70 26.31 -26.09
C GLY A 347 31.42 24.90 -26.60
N GLY A 348 32.32 23.95 -26.32
CA GLY A 348 32.02 22.54 -26.55
C GLY A 348 30.80 22.10 -25.73
N GLY A 349 30.02 21.13 -26.24
CA GLY A 349 28.80 20.67 -25.57
C GLY A 349 29.02 20.13 -24.15
N MET A 350 30.14 19.44 -23.89
CA MET A 350 30.45 18.88 -22.56
C MET A 350 30.75 19.96 -21.51
N PRO A 351 31.60 20.98 -21.79
CA PRO A 351 31.74 22.13 -20.90
C PRO A 351 30.41 22.85 -20.59
N ALA A 352 29.54 23.00 -21.59
CA ALA A 352 28.22 23.61 -21.39
C ALA A 352 27.34 22.76 -20.47
N LEU A 353 27.28 21.44 -20.68
CA LEU A 353 26.56 20.51 -19.82
C LEU A 353 27.10 20.52 -18.38
N ALA A 354 28.43 20.50 -18.22
CA ALA A 354 29.07 20.54 -16.91
C ALA A 354 28.76 21.85 -16.17
N LEU A 355 28.82 23.00 -16.86
CA LEU A 355 28.43 24.29 -16.28
C LEU A 355 26.97 24.30 -15.85
N VAL A 356 26.06 23.77 -16.68
CA VAL A 356 24.64 23.65 -16.34
C VAL A 356 24.45 22.81 -15.08
N VAL A 357 25.10 21.64 -14.97
CA VAL A 357 25.00 20.78 -13.78
C VAL A 357 25.47 21.53 -12.53
N ILE A 358 26.58 22.26 -12.61
CA ILE A 358 27.10 23.05 -11.49
C ILE A 358 26.11 24.18 -11.12
N VAL A 359 25.59 24.92 -12.10
CA VAL A 359 24.65 26.04 -11.85
C VAL A 359 23.33 25.53 -11.25
N LEU A 360 22.78 24.43 -11.78
CA LEU A 360 21.53 23.86 -11.27
C LEU A 360 21.70 23.31 -9.86
N LEU A 361 22.79 22.59 -9.58
CA LEU A 361 23.05 22.06 -8.23
C LEU A 361 23.44 23.15 -7.23
N ALA A 362 24.01 24.28 -7.68
CA ALA A 362 24.23 25.45 -6.84
C ALA A 362 22.93 26.22 -6.58
N GLY A 363 21.92 26.12 -7.45
CA GLY A 363 20.60 26.71 -7.24
C GLY A 363 19.68 25.83 -6.38
N ASP A 364 19.62 24.54 -6.68
CA ASP A 364 18.86 23.53 -5.91
C ASP A 364 19.68 22.22 -5.81
N PRO A 365 20.41 22.01 -4.70
CA PRO A 365 21.21 20.81 -4.47
C PRO A 365 20.41 19.49 -4.48
N TRP A 366 19.12 19.52 -4.13
CA TRP A 366 18.30 18.31 -4.06
C TRP A 366 17.97 17.71 -5.42
N LEU A 367 18.18 18.47 -6.51
CA LEU A 367 18.13 17.95 -7.87
C LEU A 367 19.10 16.77 -8.07
N SER A 368 20.19 16.69 -7.30
CA SER A 368 21.15 15.58 -7.35
C SER A 368 20.51 14.20 -7.12
N ARG A 369 19.40 14.14 -6.38
CA ARG A 369 18.66 12.91 -6.05
C ARG A 369 17.40 12.73 -6.91
N ASN A 370 17.16 13.62 -7.87
CA ASN A 370 16.02 13.54 -8.79
C ASN A 370 16.36 12.65 -10.00
N TYR A 371 15.61 11.56 -10.18
CA TYR A 371 15.82 10.64 -11.31
C TYR A 371 15.68 11.31 -12.67
N GLY A 372 14.72 12.22 -12.84
CA GLY A 372 14.57 12.96 -14.10
C GLY A 372 15.79 13.83 -14.41
N PHE A 373 16.41 14.44 -13.39
CA PHE A 373 17.68 15.16 -13.56
C PHE A 373 18.79 14.23 -14.01
N ALA A 374 18.92 13.10 -13.32
CA ALA A 374 19.93 12.10 -13.64
C ALA A 374 19.83 11.62 -15.10
N LEU A 375 18.63 11.21 -15.50
CA LEU A 375 18.34 10.72 -16.86
C LEU A 375 18.60 11.80 -17.92
N SER A 376 18.25 13.06 -17.66
CA SER A 376 18.46 14.17 -18.61
C SER A 376 19.96 14.48 -18.84
N VAL A 377 20.75 14.51 -17.76
CA VAL A 377 22.20 14.76 -17.84
C VAL A 377 22.90 13.58 -18.51
N LEU A 378 22.55 12.34 -18.14
CA LEU A 378 23.12 11.13 -18.73
C LEU A 378 22.76 10.99 -20.21
N ALA A 379 21.51 11.24 -20.60
CA ALA A 379 21.10 11.23 -22.01
C ALA A 379 21.89 12.25 -22.84
N THR A 380 22.04 13.49 -22.34
CA THR A 380 22.80 14.54 -23.04
C THR A 380 24.28 14.19 -23.12
N ALA A 381 24.88 13.72 -22.03
CA ALA A 381 26.27 13.26 -22.01
C ALA A 381 26.48 12.09 -22.97
N GLY A 382 25.56 11.12 -22.99
CA GLY A 382 25.51 10.00 -23.92
C GLY A 382 25.48 10.46 -25.38
N LEU A 383 24.60 11.41 -25.73
CA LEU A 383 24.56 11.98 -27.08
C LEU A 383 25.87 12.66 -27.47
N LEU A 384 26.44 13.48 -26.58
CA LEU A 384 27.67 14.23 -26.86
C LEU A 384 28.92 13.33 -26.98
N VAL A 385 28.99 12.25 -26.20
CA VAL A 385 30.18 11.39 -26.11
C VAL A 385 30.06 10.14 -26.98
N LEU A 386 28.89 9.49 -27.00
CA LEU A 386 28.69 8.18 -27.62
C LEU A 386 28.09 8.27 -29.03
N ALA A 387 27.18 9.21 -29.33
CA ALA A 387 26.47 9.20 -30.63
C ALA A 387 27.43 9.28 -31.83
N GLY A 388 28.35 10.24 -31.87
CA GLY A 388 29.29 10.39 -32.99
C GLY A 388 30.19 9.17 -33.24
N PRO A 389 30.84 8.61 -32.21
CA PRO A 389 31.59 7.36 -32.36
C PRO A 389 30.75 6.15 -32.76
N VAL A 390 29.53 5.99 -32.23
CA VAL A 390 28.61 4.91 -32.60
C VAL A 390 28.20 5.08 -34.08
N THR A 391 27.91 6.30 -34.53
CA THR A 391 27.62 6.60 -35.94
C THR A 391 28.78 6.17 -36.83
N ARG A 392 30.03 6.48 -36.46
CA ARG A 392 31.22 6.06 -37.23
C ARG A 392 31.45 4.55 -37.23
N ALA A 393 30.96 3.84 -36.23
CA ALA A 393 31.05 2.39 -36.17
C ALA A 393 30.00 1.75 -37.08
N LEU A 394 28.74 2.20 -36.98
CA LEU A 394 27.62 1.75 -37.79
C LEU A 394 27.78 2.14 -39.26
N SER A 395 28.36 3.31 -39.57
CA SER A 395 28.59 3.77 -40.93
C SER A 395 29.54 2.90 -41.75
N ARG A 396 30.17 1.89 -41.13
CA ARG A 396 30.94 0.87 -41.84
C ARG A 396 30.03 -0.19 -42.50
N TRP A 397 28.78 -0.30 -42.04
CA TRP A 397 27.82 -1.34 -42.43
C TRP A 397 26.54 -0.76 -43.04
N MET A 398 26.25 0.53 -42.83
CA MET A 398 25.06 1.20 -43.35
C MET A 398 25.33 2.67 -43.74
N PRO A 399 24.43 3.33 -44.49
CA PRO A 399 24.60 4.74 -44.83
C PRO A 399 24.72 5.64 -43.60
N THR A 400 25.54 6.69 -43.68
CA THR A 400 25.83 7.59 -42.55
C THR A 400 24.57 8.23 -41.96
N GLY A 401 23.56 8.52 -42.78
CA GLY A 401 22.28 9.05 -42.33
C GLY A 401 21.53 8.09 -41.40
N LEU A 402 21.36 6.83 -41.83
CA LEU A 402 20.70 5.79 -41.03
C LEU A 402 21.52 5.46 -39.76
N ALA A 403 22.84 5.41 -39.89
CA ALA A 403 23.74 5.23 -38.76
C ALA A 403 23.56 6.33 -37.72
N ALA A 404 23.43 7.58 -38.13
CA ALA A 404 23.20 8.71 -37.21
C ALA A 404 21.83 8.59 -36.52
N LEU A 405 20.78 8.26 -37.27
CA LEU A 405 19.43 8.09 -36.73
C LEU A 405 19.33 6.99 -35.66
N ILE A 406 20.02 5.86 -35.86
CA ILE A 406 20.06 4.77 -34.87
C ILE A 406 20.97 5.12 -33.68
N SER A 407 22.08 5.83 -33.92
CA SER A 407 23.08 6.12 -32.89
C SER A 407 22.56 7.06 -31.80
N ILE A 408 21.62 7.96 -32.13
CA ILE A 408 21.03 8.91 -31.16
C ILE A 408 20.25 8.18 -30.05
N PRO A 409 19.19 7.41 -30.33
CA PRO A 409 18.45 6.68 -29.30
C PRO A 409 19.30 5.61 -28.62
N LEU A 410 20.19 4.93 -29.36
CA LEU A 410 21.10 3.94 -28.78
C LEU A 410 22.06 4.58 -27.76
N ALA A 411 22.64 5.75 -28.07
CA ALA A 411 23.53 6.46 -27.16
C ALA A 411 22.81 6.93 -25.89
N ALA A 412 21.59 7.45 -26.03
CA ALA A 412 20.78 7.85 -24.89
C ALA A 412 20.39 6.64 -24.02
N GLN A 413 19.93 5.55 -24.64
CA GLN A 413 19.55 4.33 -23.92
C GLN A 413 20.72 3.74 -23.15
N LEU A 414 21.90 3.58 -23.78
CA LEU A 414 23.09 3.06 -23.10
C LEU A 414 23.53 3.92 -21.90
N ALA A 415 23.37 5.24 -21.99
CA ALA A 415 23.74 6.15 -20.90
C ALA A 415 22.71 6.14 -19.75
N CYS A 416 21.42 6.01 -20.06
CA CYS A 416 20.34 6.04 -19.08
C CYS A 416 20.02 4.68 -18.44
N GLN A 417 20.36 3.57 -19.12
CA GLN A 417 19.99 2.22 -18.68
C GLN A 417 20.38 1.88 -17.23
N PRO A 418 21.56 2.26 -16.71
CA PRO A 418 21.93 1.96 -15.32
C PRO A 418 20.94 2.54 -14.30
N VAL A 419 20.40 3.73 -14.56
CA VAL A 419 19.40 4.36 -13.69
C VAL A 419 18.03 3.73 -13.90
N LEU A 420 17.67 3.41 -15.15
CA LEU A 420 16.39 2.78 -15.47
C LEU A 420 16.26 1.39 -14.85
N VAL A 421 17.32 0.58 -14.84
CA VAL A 421 17.32 -0.76 -14.22
C VAL A 421 17.11 -0.72 -12.71
N LEU A 422 17.59 0.33 -12.03
CA LEU A 422 17.33 0.52 -10.61
C LEU A 422 15.87 0.90 -10.32
N LEU A 423 15.20 1.58 -11.26
CA LEU A 423 13.79 1.98 -11.15
C LEU A 423 12.84 0.86 -11.54
N SER A 424 13.16 0.14 -12.62
CA SER A 424 12.39 -0.98 -13.13
C SER A 424 13.37 -2.04 -13.61
N PRO A 425 13.45 -3.22 -12.96
CA PRO A 425 14.42 -4.26 -13.27
C PRO A 425 14.03 -5.02 -14.56
N SER A 426 13.97 -4.31 -15.68
CA SER A 426 13.67 -4.85 -17.00
C SER A 426 14.42 -4.10 -18.11
N LEU A 427 14.68 -4.79 -19.23
CA LEU A 427 15.29 -4.20 -20.42
C LEU A 427 14.24 -4.07 -21.54
N PRO A 428 13.97 -2.85 -22.02
CA PRO A 428 13.05 -2.62 -23.13
C PRO A 428 13.74 -2.94 -24.46
N LEU A 429 13.47 -4.14 -24.99
CA LEU A 429 14.17 -4.68 -26.16
C LEU A 429 13.92 -3.85 -27.43
N TYR A 430 12.67 -3.40 -27.61
CA TYR A 430 12.24 -2.60 -28.75
C TYR A 430 12.38 -1.09 -28.54
N GLY A 431 13.07 -0.64 -27.48
CA GLY A 431 13.23 0.78 -27.17
C GLY A 431 13.86 1.60 -28.30
N VAL A 432 14.97 1.13 -28.88
CA VAL A 432 15.65 1.80 -30.02
C VAL A 432 14.76 1.89 -31.26
N PRO A 433 14.18 0.79 -31.79
CA PRO A 433 13.33 0.88 -32.97
C PRO A 433 12.04 1.69 -32.73
N ALA A 434 11.42 1.57 -31.54
CA ALA A 434 10.26 2.39 -31.19
C ALA A 434 10.60 3.88 -31.25
N ASN A 435 11.73 4.29 -30.65
CA ASN A 435 12.21 5.66 -30.69
C ASN A 435 12.52 6.13 -32.12
N LEU A 436 13.10 5.28 -32.96
CA LEU A 436 13.38 5.60 -34.36
C LEU A 436 12.11 5.90 -35.16
N LEU A 437 11.02 5.16 -34.90
CA LEU A 437 9.72 5.34 -35.57
C LEU A 437 8.91 6.51 -35.00
N ALA A 438 8.99 6.75 -33.69
CA ALA A 438 8.23 7.80 -33.00
C ALA A 438 8.90 9.18 -33.10
N ALA A 439 10.24 9.26 -33.08
CA ALA A 439 10.97 10.53 -32.98
C ALA A 439 10.66 11.55 -34.10
N PRO A 440 10.43 11.17 -35.37
CA PRO A 440 10.05 12.15 -36.40
C PRO A 440 8.64 12.74 -36.19
N ALA A 441 7.73 11.98 -35.60
CA ALA A 441 6.35 12.41 -35.37
C ALA A 441 6.23 13.37 -34.17
N ALA A 442 7.07 13.20 -33.15
CA ALA A 442 6.98 13.99 -31.91
C ALA A 442 7.13 15.51 -32.14
N PRO A 443 8.17 16.03 -32.84
CA PRO A 443 8.26 17.47 -33.13
C PRO A 443 7.08 18.02 -33.93
N LEU A 444 6.50 17.22 -34.83
CA LEU A 444 5.32 17.63 -35.61
C LEU A 444 4.10 17.77 -34.70
N ALA A 445 3.85 16.78 -33.85
CA ALA A 445 2.77 16.84 -32.86
C ALA A 445 2.95 18.03 -31.90
N THR A 446 4.16 18.23 -31.36
CA THR A 446 4.45 19.32 -30.43
C THR A 446 4.28 20.71 -31.08
N VAL A 447 4.86 20.95 -32.27
CA VAL A 447 4.81 22.28 -32.90
C VAL A 447 3.40 22.60 -33.41
N VAL A 448 2.75 21.67 -34.12
CA VAL A 448 1.41 21.88 -34.65
C VAL A 448 0.38 21.97 -33.53
N GLY A 449 0.49 21.11 -32.51
CA GLY A 449 -0.34 21.16 -31.30
C GLY A 449 -0.16 22.47 -30.54
N LEU A 450 1.08 22.92 -30.31
CA LEU A 450 1.35 24.20 -29.64
C LEU A 450 0.78 25.40 -30.40
N LEU A 451 0.88 25.40 -31.74
CA LEU A 451 0.25 26.43 -32.57
C LEU A 451 -1.28 26.39 -32.45
N GLY A 452 -1.87 25.20 -32.43
CA GLY A 452 -3.31 25.01 -32.19
C GLY A 452 -3.74 25.55 -30.82
N CYS A 453 -2.99 25.23 -29.76
CA CYS A 453 -3.20 25.73 -28.40
C CYS A 453 -3.19 27.25 -28.35
N LEU A 454 -2.16 27.88 -28.91
CA LEU A 454 -2.04 29.34 -28.93
C LEU A 454 -3.17 29.98 -29.74
N LEU A 455 -3.56 29.43 -30.89
CA LEU A 455 -4.60 30.02 -31.74
C LEU A 455 -6.03 29.78 -31.24
N LEU A 456 -6.23 28.88 -30.29
CA LEU A 456 -7.55 28.47 -29.82
C LEU A 456 -8.44 29.64 -29.35
N PRO A 457 -7.95 30.63 -28.58
CA PRO A 457 -8.78 31.76 -28.13
C PRO A 457 -9.16 32.75 -29.25
N TRP A 458 -8.35 32.84 -30.33
CA TRP A 458 -8.51 33.87 -31.36
C TRP A 458 -9.15 33.35 -32.65
N ALA A 459 -8.92 32.09 -32.99
CA ALA A 459 -9.37 31.48 -34.24
C ALA A 459 -9.70 29.99 -34.03
N PRO A 460 -10.79 29.65 -33.30
CA PRO A 460 -11.10 28.28 -32.89
C PRO A 460 -11.26 27.32 -34.07
N GLY A 461 -11.74 27.79 -35.24
CA GLY A 461 -11.83 26.97 -36.44
C GLY A 461 -10.47 26.54 -37.00
N LEU A 462 -9.51 27.46 -37.07
CA LEU A 462 -8.14 27.16 -37.50
C LEU A 462 -7.39 26.33 -36.44
N ALA A 463 -7.63 26.61 -35.16
CA ALA A 463 -7.08 25.80 -34.08
C ALA A 463 -7.59 24.35 -34.15
N GLY A 464 -8.88 24.15 -34.43
CA GLY A 464 -9.46 22.82 -34.63
C GLY A 464 -8.83 22.03 -35.80
N THR A 465 -8.53 22.70 -36.92
CA THR A 465 -7.85 22.03 -38.05
C THR A 465 -6.40 21.70 -37.73
N LEU A 466 -5.68 22.57 -37.00
CA LEU A 466 -4.33 22.28 -36.53
C LEU A 466 -4.32 21.13 -35.51
N LEU A 467 -5.29 21.09 -34.59
CA LEU A 467 -5.48 19.99 -33.65
C LEU A 467 -5.73 18.66 -34.38
N GLY A 468 -6.62 18.65 -35.37
CA GLY A 468 -6.84 17.48 -36.22
C GLY A 468 -5.60 17.05 -37.02
N ALA A 469 -4.78 18.00 -37.45
CA ALA A 469 -3.50 17.70 -38.10
C ALA A 469 -2.45 17.15 -37.11
N ALA A 470 -2.43 17.65 -35.87
CA ALA A 470 -1.54 17.18 -34.80
C ALA A 470 -1.98 15.83 -34.21
N TRP A 471 -3.26 15.47 -34.33
CA TRP A 471 -3.79 14.17 -33.96
C TRP A 471 -3.09 13.03 -34.69
N LEU A 472 -2.84 13.16 -35.99
CA LEU A 472 -2.24 12.10 -36.80
C LEU A 472 -0.85 11.65 -36.30
N PRO A 473 0.15 12.54 -36.09
CA PRO A 473 1.43 12.14 -35.51
C PRO A 473 1.31 11.67 -34.06
N SER A 474 0.34 12.19 -33.28
CA SER A 474 0.08 11.72 -31.91
C SER A 474 -0.43 10.27 -31.90
N ALA A 475 -1.45 9.97 -32.72
CA ALA A 475 -1.99 8.63 -32.90
C ALA A 475 -0.94 7.64 -33.44
N TRP A 476 -0.04 8.09 -34.32
CA TRP A 476 1.10 7.29 -34.77
C TRP A 476 2.02 6.88 -33.61
N ILE A 477 2.36 7.81 -32.71
CA ILE A 477 3.21 7.52 -31.54
C ILE A 477 2.52 6.49 -30.64
N ALA A 478 1.22 6.68 -30.35
CA ALA A 478 0.44 5.72 -29.57
C ALA A 478 0.43 4.33 -30.23
N ALA A 479 0.19 4.26 -31.55
CA ALA A 479 0.21 3.00 -32.29
C ALA A 479 1.59 2.32 -32.25
N VAL A 480 2.69 3.08 -32.37
CA VAL A 480 4.05 2.54 -32.21
C VAL A 480 4.25 1.99 -30.79
N ALA A 481 3.77 2.68 -29.76
CA ALA A 481 3.83 2.20 -28.38
C ALA A 481 3.08 0.87 -28.19
N ARG A 482 1.80 0.82 -28.57
CA ARG A 482 0.94 -0.37 -28.52
C ARG A 482 1.58 -1.56 -29.23
N THR A 483 1.97 -1.36 -30.49
CA THR A 483 2.52 -2.43 -31.33
C THR A 483 3.83 -2.98 -30.78
N THR A 484 4.75 -2.10 -30.35
CA THR A 484 6.04 -2.55 -29.80
C THR A 484 5.92 -3.14 -28.40
N ALA A 485 4.91 -2.74 -27.62
CA ALA A 485 4.60 -3.34 -26.33
C ALA A 485 4.01 -4.76 -26.48
N ALA A 486 3.19 -4.98 -27.51
CA ALA A 486 2.58 -6.27 -27.83
C ALA A 486 3.56 -7.30 -28.43
N LEU A 487 4.75 -6.88 -28.90
CA LEU A 487 5.74 -7.80 -29.44
C LEU A 487 6.32 -8.74 -28.36
N PRO A 488 6.61 -10.01 -28.70
CA PRO A 488 7.11 -10.98 -27.74
C PRO A 488 8.46 -10.55 -27.17
N GLY A 489 8.61 -10.61 -25.84
CA GLY A 489 9.85 -10.20 -25.17
C GLY A 489 10.09 -8.69 -25.15
N SER A 490 9.04 -7.87 -25.28
CA SER A 490 9.14 -6.41 -25.24
C SER A 490 9.82 -5.87 -23.98
N ARG A 491 9.65 -6.57 -22.84
CA ARG A 491 10.46 -6.42 -21.63
C ARG A 491 11.17 -7.73 -21.29
N LEU A 492 12.49 -7.70 -21.32
CA LEU A 492 13.30 -8.79 -20.80
C LEU A 492 13.54 -8.58 -19.30
N PRO A 493 13.21 -9.54 -18.43
CA PRO A 493 13.41 -9.39 -16.99
C PRO A 493 14.91 -9.33 -16.68
N TRP A 494 15.33 -8.33 -15.91
CA TRP A 494 16.73 -8.13 -15.54
C TRP A 494 16.89 -8.22 -14.01
N PRO A 495 18.02 -8.69 -13.47
CA PRO A 495 18.22 -8.68 -12.03
C PRO A 495 18.06 -7.26 -11.45
N GLY A 496 17.41 -7.13 -10.30
CA GLY A 496 17.31 -5.84 -9.58
C GLY A 496 18.54 -5.51 -8.74
N GLY A 497 18.53 -4.32 -8.12
CA GLY A 497 19.51 -3.90 -7.13
C GLY A 497 20.95 -3.79 -7.65
N ALA A 498 21.93 -3.98 -6.74
CA ALA A 498 23.34 -3.81 -7.06
C ALA A 498 23.86 -4.81 -8.11
N VAL A 499 23.34 -6.05 -8.11
CA VAL A 499 23.69 -7.08 -9.11
C VAL A 499 23.22 -6.65 -10.50
N GLY A 500 21.97 -6.17 -10.60
CA GLY A 500 21.43 -5.60 -11.83
C GLY A 500 22.25 -4.46 -12.40
N LEU A 501 22.56 -3.49 -11.54
CA LEU A 501 23.34 -2.30 -11.88
C LEU A 501 24.75 -2.65 -12.37
N THR A 502 25.48 -3.47 -11.60
CA THR A 502 26.84 -3.86 -11.96
C THR A 502 26.86 -4.68 -13.25
N GLY A 503 25.88 -5.58 -13.43
CA GLY A 503 25.69 -6.34 -14.67
C GLY A 503 25.50 -5.45 -15.89
N ILE A 504 24.58 -4.47 -15.84
CA ILE A 504 24.29 -3.63 -17.00
C ILE A 504 25.42 -2.66 -17.33
N VAL A 505 26.12 -2.15 -16.31
CA VAL A 505 27.33 -1.33 -16.50
C VAL A 505 28.43 -2.16 -17.15
N LEU A 506 28.65 -3.40 -16.71
CA LEU A 506 29.64 -4.28 -17.30
C LEU A 506 29.31 -4.60 -18.76
N VAL A 507 28.07 -4.97 -19.07
CA VAL A 507 27.61 -5.21 -20.44
C VAL A 507 27.81 -3.97 -21.31
N THR A 508 27.43 -2.79 -20.82
CA THR A 508 27.63 -1.52 -21.53
C THR A 508 29.11 -1.28 -21.81
N LEU A 509 29.99 -1.45 -20.82
CA LEU A 509 31.43 -1.29 -21.00
C LEU A 509 32.00 -2.30 -22.00
N LEU A 510 31.57 -3.56 -21.97
CA LEU A 510 31.98 -4.59 -22.94
C LEU A 510 31.57 -4.22 -24.36
N VAL A 511 30.33 -3.77 -24.56
CA VAL A 511 29.84 -3.27 -25.86
C VAL A 511 30.67 -2.08 -26.33
N LEU A 512 30.96 -1.12 -25.45
CA LEU A 512 31.82 0.02 -25.79
C LEU A 512 33.25 -0.42 -26.16
N ILE A 513 33.85 -1.39 -25.45
CA ILE A 513 35.18 -1.93 -25.80
C ILE A 513 35.18 -2.60 -27.17
N LEU A 514 34.10 -3.29 -27.54
CA LEU A 514 33.94 -3.94 -28.84
C LEU A 514 33.80 -2.93 -29.98
N VAL A 515 32.95 -1.92 -29.78
CA VAL A 515 32.60 -0.92 -30.80
C VAL A 515 33.75 0.08 -31.01
N PHE A 516 34.43 0.49 -29.94
CA PHE A 516 35.44 1.54 -29.99
C PHE A 516 36.85 0.95 -30.21
N ARG A 517 37.36 1.09 -31.43
CA ARG A 517 38.68 0.58 -31.85
C ARG A 517 39.84 1.24 -31.08
N GLN A 518 40.76 0.43 -30.54
CA GLN A 518 42.19 0.75 -30.56
C GLN A 518 42.87 -0.07 -31.66
N ALA A 519 43.62 0.60 -32.55
CA ALA A 519 44.43 -0.05 -33.58
C ALA A 519 45.72 -0.60 -32.93
N GLY A 520 45.84 -1.93 -32.82
CA GLY A 520 47.03 -2.59 -32.29
C GLY A 520 46.75 -4.02 -31.80
N ALA A 521 47.79 -4.87 -31.76
CA ALA A 521 47.68 -6.28 -31.35
C ALA A 521 47.08 -6.48 -29.95
N ARG A 522 47.40 -5.58 -29.00
CA ARG A 522 46.79 -5.58 -27.65
C ARG A 522 45.29 -5.25 -27.66
N GLY A 523 44.83 -4.47 -28.64
CA GLY A 523 43.41 -4.15 -28.83
C GLY A 523 42.60 -5.33 -29.36
N ALA A 524 43.20 -6.17 -30.20
CA ALA A 524 42.56 -7.39 -30.72
C ALA A 524 42.31 -8.43 -29.62
N ARG A 525 43.30 -8.64 -28.71
CA ARG A 525 43.15 -9.55 -27.56
C ARG A 525 42.08 -9.09 -26.56
N ARG A 526 41.99 -7.77 -26.31
CA ARG A 526 40.94 -7.20 -25.45
C ARG A 526 39.54 -7.34 -26.05
N ARG A 527 39.39 -7.19 -27.38
CA ARG A 527 38.09 -7.39 -28.05
C ARG A 527 37.65 -8.84 -28.07
N THR A 528 38.56 -9.77 -28.36
CA THR A 528 38.24 -11.20 -28.31
C THR A 528 37.84 -11.63 -26.90
N ALA A 529 38.55 -11.16 -25.88
CA ALA A 529 38.15 -11.38 -24.48
C ALA A 529 36.81 -10.71 -24.13
N ALA A 530 36.57 -9.46 -24.55
CA ALA A 530 35.31 -8.76 -24.30
C ALA A 530 34.13 -9.40 -25.05
N LEU A 531 34.34 -9.89 -26.28
CA LEU A 531 33.34 -10.60 -27.07
C LEU A 531 33.02 -11.95 -26.44
N ALA A 532 34.05 -12.71 -26.05
CA ALA A 532 33.88 -13.99 -25.37
C ALA A 532 33.13 -13.81 -24.04
N LEU A 533 33.47 -12.78 -23.26
CA LEU A 533 32.78 -12.47 -22.01
C LEU A 533 31.34 -12.01 -22.27
N LEU A 534 31.11 -11.14 -23.26
CA LEU A 534 29.76 -10.70 -23.61
C LEU A 534 28.89 -11.86 -24.09
N LEU A 535 29.41 -12.73 -24.96
CA LEU A 535 28.70 -13.92 -25.45
C LEU A 535 28.48 -14.94 -24.33
N ALA A 536 29.44 -15.13 -23.42
CA ALA A 536 29.27 -15.98 -22.26
C ALA A 536 28.20 -15.44 -21.29
N SER A 537 28.22 -14.13 -21.02
CA SER A 537 27.22 -13.47 -20.18
C SER A 537 25.83 -13.51 -20.82
N LEU A 538 25.74 -13.22 -22.12
CA LEU A 538 24.48 -13.30 -22.87
C LEU A 538 23.99 -14.75 -22.96
N GLY A 539 24.88 -15.71 -23.21
CA GLY A 539 24.55 -17.13 -23.25
C GLY A 539 24.12 -17.68 -21.90
N ALA A 540 24.74 -17.25 -20.80
CA ALA A 540 24.32 -17.60 -19.44
C ALA A 540 22.98 -16.98 -19.10
N TYR A 541 22.74 -15.73 -19.49
CA TYR A 541 21.46 -15.04 -19.30
C TYR A 541 20.34 -15.66 -20.13
N SER A 542 20.53 -15.83 -21.44
CA SER A 542 19.59 -16.51 -22.33
C SER A 542 19.38 -17.98 -21.91
N GLY A 543 20.43 -18.69 -21.52
CA GLY A 543 20.36 -20.05 -21.00
C GLY A 543 19.59 -20.12 -19.68
N SER A 544 19.72 -19.11 -18.81
CA SER A 544 18.90 -18.99 -17.61
C SER A 544 17.44 -18.72 -17.94
N LEU A 545 17.14 -17.80 -18.87
CA LEU A 545 15.76 -17.48 -19.27
C LEU A 545 15.07 -18.64 -19.97
N ILE A 546 15.76 -19.29 -20.91
CA ILE A 546 15.26 -20.46 -21.63
C ILE A 546 15.18 -21.64 -20.67
N GLY A 547 16.18 -21.85 -19.82
CA GLY A 547 16.19 -22.93 -18.83
C GLY A 547 15.06 -22.83 -17.83
N THR A 548 14.76 -21.62 -17.33
CA THR A 548 13.62 -21.40 -16.43
C THR A 548 12.29 -21.44 -17.18
N GLY A 549 12.21 -20.90 -18.40
CA GLY A 549 11.00 -20.90 -19.22
C GLY A 549 10.60 -22.29 -19.73
N VAL A 550 11.54 -23.01 -20.35
CA VAL A 550 11.35 -24.41 -20.80
C VAL A 550 11.21 -25.34 -19.60
N GLY A 551 11.96 -25.12 -18.53
CA GLY A 551 11.80 -25.88 -17.29
C GLY A 551 10.42 -25.70 -16.66
N ARG A 552 9.88 -24.47 -16.65
CA ARG A 552 8.51 -24.20 -16.21
C ARG A 552 7.48 -24.82 -17.14
N ALA A 553 7.58 -24.62 -18.44
CA ALA A 553 6.63 -25.15 -19.42
C ALA A 553 6.62 -26.69 -19.44
N ALA A 554 7.79 -27.33 -19.39
CA ALA A 554 7.90 -28.79 -19.36
C ALA A 554 7.46 -29.40 -18.02
N ALA A 555 7.50 -28.62 -16.92
CA ALA A 555 7.00 -29.05 -15.62
C ALA A 555 5.52 -28.71 -15.40
N PHE A 556 4.94 -27.86 -16.24
CA PHE A 556 3.54 -27.45 -16.13
C PHE A 556 2.64 -28.64 -16.52
N PRO A 557 1.73 -29.11 -15.66
CA PRO A 557 0.90 -30.27 -15.98
C PRO A 557 -0.12 -29.92 -17.08
N ASP A 558 -0.14 -30.65 -18.20
CA ASP A 558 -1.12 -30.40 -19.29
C ASP A 558 -2.57 -30.74 -18.87
N ASP A 559 -2.72 -31.73 -17.98
CA ASP A 559 -3.98 -32.27 -17.46
C ASP A 559 -4.42 -31.64 -16.14
N TRP A 560 -3.90 -30.43 -15.82
CA TRP A 560 -4.29 -29.70 -14.62
C TRP A 560 -5.79 -29.47 -14.53
N GLN A 561 -6.32 -29.51 -13.31
CA GLN A 561 -7.74 -29.32 -13.02
C GLN A 561 -8.02 -28.11 -12.13
N ILE A 562 -7.10 -27.75 -11.23
CA ILE A 562 -7.29 -26.61 -10.31
C ILE A 562 -6.06 -25.70 -10.39
N ALA A 563 -6.27 -24.38 -10.47
CA ALA A 563 -5.19 -23.39 -10.41
C ALA A 563 -5.56 -22.23 -9.48
N ALA A 564 -4.80 -22.02 -8.40
CA ALA A 564 -4.93 -20.86 -7.54
C ALA A 564 -3.94 -19.77 -7.97
N CYS A 565 -4.46 -18.61 -8.37
CA CYS A 565 -3.67 -17.50 -8.90
C CYS A 565 -2.95 -16.72 -7.78
N ASP A 566 -1.72 -16.26 -8.03
CA ASP A 566 -1.01 -15.30 -7.17
C ASP A 566 -1.53 -13.89 -7.48
N ILE A 567 -2.63 -13.50 -6.82
CA ILE A 567 -3.30 -12.19 -7.00
C ILE A 567 -3.10 -11.24 -5.81
N GLY A 568 -2.11 -11.50 -4.97
CA GLY A 568 -1.88 -10.75 -3.73
C GLY A 568 -2.74 -11.25 -2.58
N GLN A 569 -3.18 -10.35 -1.70
CA GLN A 569 -4.08 -10.71 -0.60
C GLN A 569 -5.51 -10.85 -1.13
N GLY A 570 -5.90 -12.10 -1.38
CA GLY A 570 -7.25 -12.45 -1.83
C GLY A 570 -7.32 -13.85 -2.42
N ASP A 571 -8.46 -14.17 -3.03
CA ASP A 571 -8.67 -15.43 -3.74
C ASP A 571 -9.07 -15.24 -5.20
N ALA A 572 -8.46 -16.05 -6.05
CA ALA A 572 -8.92 -16.32 -7.41
C ALA A 572 -8.48 -17.74 -7.78
N VAL A 573 -9.44 -18.66 -7.84
CA VAL A 573 -9.17 -20.09 -8.09
C VAL A 573 -9.94 -20.59 -9.29
N VAL A 574 -9.22 -21.12 -10.27
CA VAL A 574 -9.79 -21.70 -11.49
C VAL A 574 -9.95 -23.21 -11.33
N VAL A 575 -11.10 -23.73 -11.77
CA VAL A 575 -11.38 -25.15 -11.94
C VAL A 575 -11.63 -25.44 -13.42
N ARG A 576 -11.04 -26.50 -13.96
CA ARG A 576 -11.03 -26.82 -15.40
C ARG A 576 -11.49 -28.25 -15.69
N ASP A 577 -12.29 -28.42 -16.74
CA ASP A 577 -12.45 -29.71 -17.45
C ASP A 577 -12.40 -29.48 -18.96
N GLY A 578 -11.31 -29.91 -19.61
CA GLY A 578 -11.10 -29.68 -21.03
C GLY A 578 -10.95 -28.19 -21.35
N ASP A 579 -11.91 -27.65 -22.10
CA ASP A 579 -12.03 -26.24 -22.50
C ASP A 579 -13.08 -25.46 -21.70
N ARG A 580 -13.61 -26.05 -20.61
CA ARG A 580 -14.59 -25.45 -19.71
C ARG A 580 -13.94 -24.98 -18.42
N TYR A 581 -14.26 -23.77 -17.98
CA TYR A 581 -13.62 -23.12 -16.83
C TYR A 581 -14.65 -22.56 -15.84
N ALA A 582 -14.47 -22.88 -14.57
CA ALA A 582 -15.07 -22.15 -13.46
C ALA A 582 -14.00 -21.26 -12.82
N LEU A 583 -14.35 -20.02 -12.49
CA LEU A 583 -13.52 -19.10 -11.72
C LEU A 583 -14.23 -18.81 -10.41
N ILE A 584 -13.56 -19.06 -9.29
CA ILE A 584 -14.05 -18.81 -7.94
C ILE A 584 -13.28 -17.60 -7.41
N ASP A 585 -13.99 -16.50 -7.22
CA ASP A 585 -13.50 -15.17 -6.89
C ASP A 585 -12.50 -14.59 -7.91
N VAL A 586 -12.27 -13.28 -7.83
CA VAL A 586 -11.49 -12.50 -8.80
C VAL A 586 -10.33 -11.71 -8.16
N GLY A 587 -10.10 -11.85 -6.86
CA GLY A 587 -9.03 -11.15 -6.16
C GLY A 587 -9.27 -9.63 -6.02
N PRO A 588 -8.28 -8.89 -5.51
CA PRO A 588 -8.38 -7.44 -5.26
C PRO A 588 -8.08 -6.54 -6.46
N ASP A 589 -7.35 -7.01 -7.47
CA ASP A 589 -6.89 -6.20 -8.60
C ASP A 589 -7.06 -6.96 -9.93
N PRO A 590 -7.62 -6.33 -10.98
CA PRO A 590 -7.82 -6.97 -12.28
C PRO A 590 -6.52 -7.33 -13.03
N LYS A 591 -5.41 -6.59 -12.81
CA LYS A 591 -4.14 -6.80 -13.53
C LYS A 591 -3.48 -8.16 -13.24
N PRO A 592 -3.27 -8.57 -11.97
CA PRO A 592 -2.70 -9.88 -11.67
C PRO A 592 -3.65 -11.02 -12.06
N LEU A 593 -4.96 -10.84 -11.93
CA LEU A 593 -5.94 -11.83 -12.41
C LEU A 593 -5.84 -12.02 -13.92
N ALA A 594 -5.83 -10.93 -14.71
CA ALA A 594 -5.68 -11.00 -16.16
C ALA A 594 -4.36 -11.67 -16.57
N ALA A 595 -3.27 -11.44 -15.83
CA ALA A 595 -2.00 -12.13 -16.06
C ALA A 595 -2.09 -13.64 -15.79
N CYS A 596 -2.77 -14.05 -14.71
CA CYS A 596 -3.02 -15.45 -14.41
C CYS A 596 -3.85 -16.13 -15.50
N LEU A 597 -5.00 -15.54 -15.89
CA LEU A 597 -5.88 -16.09 -16.92
C LEU A 597 -5.16 -16.23 -18.28
N ARG A 598 -4.33 -15.24 -18.66
CA ARG A 598 -3.48 -15.35 -19.86
C ARG A 598 -2.46 -16.48 -19.76
N THR A 599 -1.85 -16.66 -18.60
CA THR A 599 -0.89 -17.75 -18.36
C THR A 599 -1.55 -19.12 -18.49
N LEU A 600 -2.80 -19.24 -18.04
CA LEU A 600 -3.61 -20.45 -18.17
C LEU A 600 -4.27 -20.62 -19.55
N GLY A 601 -4.17 -19.62 -20.43
CA GLY A 601 -4.79 -19.64 -21.77
C GLY A 601 -6.32 -19.57 -21.75
N ILE A 602 -6.90 -18.86 -20.77
CA ILE A 602 -8.34 -18.79 -20.55
C ILE A 602 -8.87 -17.48 -21.11
N ASP A 603 -9.71 -17.58 -22.15
CA ASP A 603 -10.37 -16.45 -22.79
C ASP A 603 -11.84 -16.29 -22.38
N ARG A 604 -12.50 -17.37 -21.95
CA ARG A 604 -13.91 -17.42 -21.55
C ARG A 604 -14.09 -18.18 -20.24
N ILE A 605 -15.07 -17.76 -19.42
CA ILE A 605 -15.42 -18.37 -18.13
C ILE A 605 -16.86 -18.88 -18.20
N ASP A 606 -17.06 -20.18 -18.13
CA ASP A 606 -18.39 -20.80 -18.16
C ASP A 606 -19.16 -20.55 -16.86
N LEU A 607 -18.44 -20.57 -15.73
CA LEU A 607 -19.04 -20.44 -14.40
C LEU A 607 -18.19 -19.53 -13.51
N LEU A 608 -18.63 -18.30 -13.29
CA LEU A 608 -18.07 -17.43 -12.25
C LEU A 608 -18.77 -17.71 -10.92
N VAL A 609 -18.03 -17.85 -9.84
CA VAL A 609 -18.58 -17.94 -8.48
C VAL A 609 -18.00 -16.78 -7.67
N LEU A 610 -18.85 -15.85 -7.23
CA LEU A 610 -18.47 -14.81 -6.28
C LEU A 610 -18.93 -15.26 -4.90
N THR A 611 -17.97 -15.56 -4.02
CA THR A 611 -18.26 -16.15 -2.71
C THR A 611 -18.93 -15.15 -1.78
N HIS A 612 -18.42 -13.91 -1.73
CA HIS A 612 -18.96 -12.75 -1.02
C HIS A 612 -18.37 -11.46 -1.62
N TYR A 613 -18.71 -10.28 -1.08
CA TYR A 613 -18.47 -8.98 -1.71
C TYR A 613 -17.29 -8.18 -1.12
N ASP A 614 -16.38 -8.85 -0.42
CA ASP A 614 -15.16 -8.19 0.07
C ASP A 614 -14.17 -7.96 -1.07
N MET A 615 -13.38 -6.90 -0.96
CA MET A 615 -12.55 -6.41 -2.07
C MET A 615 -11.52 -7.43 -2.54
N ASP A 616 -10.99 -8.24 -1.64
CA ASP A 616 -10.07 -9.34 -1.90
C ASP A 616 -10.71 -10.54 -2.63
N HIS A 617 -12.04 -10.49 -2.87
CA HIS A 617 -12.78 -11.47 -3.66
C HIS A 617 -13.42 -10.86 -4.92
N ILE A 618 -13.83 -9.59 -4.92
CA ILE A 618 -14.54 -8.96 -6.06
C ILE A 618 -13.78 -7.83 -6.76
N GLY A 619 -12.66 -7.35 -6.22
CA GLY A 619 -11.93 -6.18 -6.73
C GLY A 619 -11.42 -6.34 -8.17
N GLY A 620 -11.11 -7.56 -8.60
CA GLY A 620 -10.62 -7.88 -9.94
C GLY A 620 -11.69 -8.10 -11.01
N ILE A 621 -12.97 -7.80 -10.74
CA ILE A 621 -14.09 -8.16 -11.63
C ILE A 621 -13.95 -7.62 -13.06
N ASP A 622 -13.32 -6.46 -13.22
CA ASP A 622 -13.14 -5.81 -14.52
C ASP A 622 -12.31 -6.65 -15.50
N ALA A 623 -11.50 -7.60 -15.01
CA ALA A 623 -10.75 -8.52 -15.86
C ALA A 623 -11.62 -9.58 -16.57
N VAL A 624 -12.86 -9.78 -16.11
CA VAL A 624 -13.75 -10.86 -16.56
C VAL A 624 -15.11 -10.38 -17.11
N LEU A 625 -15.43 -9.08 -16.99
CA LEU A 625 -16.64 -8.52 -17.59
C LEU A 625 -16.70 -8.78 -19.10
N GLY A 626 -17.86 -9.22 -19.59
CA GLY A 626 -18.05 -9.59 -21.00
C GLY A 626 -17.49 -10.97 -21.38
N ARG A 627 -16.93 -11.73 -20.43
CA ARG A 627 -16.27 -13.04 -20.68
C ARG A 627 -16.91 -14.19 -19.91
N VAL A 628 -18.01 -13.93 -19.18
CA VAL A 628 -18.66 -14.86 -18.25
C VAL A 628 -20.01 -15.31 -18.80
N ASP A 629 -20.26 -16.61 -18.81
CA ASP A 629 -21.55 -17.17 -19.26
C ASP A 629 -22.59 -17.21 -18.13
N THR A 630 -22.24 -17.81 -16.98
CA THR A 630 -23.10 -17.89 -15.80
C THR A 630 -22.34 -17.40 -14.57
N ALA A 631 -22.97 -16.55 -13.76
CA ALA A 631 -22.41 -16.07 -12.50
C ALA A 631 -23.27 -16.57 -11.32
N LEU A 632 -22.67 -17.39 -10.47
CA LEU A 632 -23.17 -17.84 -9.18
C LEU A 632 -22.76 -16.81 -8.12
N VAL A 633 -23.73 -16.13 -7.52
CA VAL A 633 -23.48 -15.00 -6.62
C VAL A 633 -24.18 -15.17 -5.27
N GLY A 634 -23.64 -14.56 -4.22
CA GLY A 634 -24.28 -14.47 -2.90
C GLY A 634 -25.44 -13.47 -2.86
N ILE A 635 -25.96 -13.18 -1.67
CA ILE A 635 -26.96 -12.12 -1.47
C ILE A 635 -26.24 -10.76 -1.41
N PRO A 636 -26.58 -9.78 -2.26
CA PRO A 636 -25.96 -8.46 -2.19
C PRO A 636 -26.35 -7.74 -0.89
N GLU A 637 -25.38 -7.13 -0.22
CA GLU A 637 -25.56 -6.49 1.09
C GLU A 637 -25.93 -5.01 0.97
N ASN A 638 -25.52 -4.39 -0.13
CA ASN A 638 -25.65 -2.96 -0.34
C ASN A 638 -25.92 -2.62 -1.82
N ASP A 639 -26.08 -1.34 -2.14
CA ASP A 639 -26.31 -0.87 -3.52
C ASP A 639 -25.10 -1.10 -4.44
N GLN A 640 -23.89 -1.18 -3.90
CA GLN A 640 -22.67 -1.41 -4.68
C GLN A 640 -22.63 -2.86 -5.20
N ASP A 641 -22.98 -3.83 -4.38
CA ASP A 641 -23.07 -5.25 -4.78
C ASP A 641 -24.18 -5.46 -5.82
N ARG A 642 -25.30 -4.75 -5.68
CA ARG A 642 -26.37 -4.74 -6.70
C ARG A 642 -25.88 -4.16 -8.02
N ARG A 643 -25.15 -3.04 -8.01
CA ARG A 643 -24.53 -2.49 -9.23
C ARG A 643 -23.52 -3.45 -9.86
N LEU A 644 -22.77 -4.21 -9.06
CA LEU A 644 -21.88 -5.26 -9.55
C LEU A 644 -22.66 -6.34 -10.32
N HIS A 645 -23.80 -6.76 -9.79
CA HIS A 645 -24.69 -7.70 -10.46
C HIS A 645 -25.22 -7.16 -11.78
N ASP A 646 -25.67 -5.91 -11.80
CA ASP A 646 -26.16 -5.26 -13.00
C ASP A 646 -25.06 -5.21 -14.08
N ARG A 647 -23.83 -4.85 -13.73
CA ARG A 647 -22.68 -4.85 -14.66
C ARG A 647 -22.37 -6.24 -15.22
N LEU A 648 -22.48 -7.29 -14.42
CA LEU A 648 -22.32 -8.66 -14.89
C LEU A 648 -23.44 -9.06 -15.86
N ALA A 649 -24.67 -8.67 -15.57
CA ALA A 649 -25.82 -8.93 -16.44
C ALA A 649 -25.70 -8.18 -17.77
N GLU A 650 -25.33 -6.90 -17.72
CA GLU A 650 -25.07 -6.04 -18.90
C GLU A 650 -23.92 -6.60 -19.74
N GLY A 651 -22.91 -7.20 -19.10
CA GLY A 651 -21.83 -7.95 -19.75
C GLY A 651 -22.26 -9.27 -20.37
N GLY A 652 -23.53 -9.67 -20.25
CA GLY A 652 -24.10 -10.88 -20.86
C GLY A 652 -24.12 -12.13 -19.97
N ALA A 653 -23.71 -12.02 -18.70
CA ALA A 653 -23.70 -13.16 -17.79
C ALA A 653 -25.12 -13.48 -17.26
N LEU A 654 -25.47 -14.76 -17.18
CA LEU A 654 -26.66 -15.22 -16.49
C LEU A 654 -26.41 -15.27 -14.98
N LEU A 655 -26.96 -14.34 -14.21
CA LEU A 655 -26.84 -14.36 -12.75
C LEU A 655 -27.80 -15.37 -12.11
N ARG A 656 -27.27 -16.14 -11.17
CA ARG A 656 -28.04 -17.04 -10.31
C ARG A 656 -27.57 -16.89 -8.88
N GLN A 657 -28.50 -16.60 -7.99
CA GLN A 657 -28.21 -16.54 -6.57
C GLN A 657 -27.99 -17.96 -6.04
N SER A 658 -26.86 -18.17 -5.39
CA SER A 658 -26.40 -19.49 -4.95
C SER A 658 -26.96 -19.84 -3.58
N ALA A 659 -27.45 -21.06 -3.44
CA ALA A 659 -27.76 -21.63 -2.15
C ALA A 659 -27.55 -23.14 -2.14
N ARG A 660 -27.43 -23.69 -0.93
CA ARG A 660 -27.25 -25.10 -0.67
C ARG A 660 -28.25 -25.95 -1.46
N GLY A 661 -27.75 -26.99 -2.12
CA GLY A 661 -28.54 -27.92 -2.93
C GLY A 661 -28.61 -27.52 -4.41
N ASP A 662 -28.24 -26.29 -4.76
CA ASP A 662 -27.99 -25.95 -6.16
C ASP A 662 -26.81 -26.79 -6.67
N SER A 663 -26.96 -27.38 -7.85
CA SER A 663 -25.94 -28.22 -8.47
C SER A 663 -26.01 -28.16 -9.99
N GLY A 664 -24.93 -28.57 -10.64
CA GLY A 664 -24.84 -28.61 -12.09
C GLY A 664 -23.59 -29.31 -12.56
N ALA A 665 -23.21 -29.04 -13.81
CA ALA A 665 -22.02 -29.61 -14.43
C ALA A 665 -21.13 -28.50 -15.01
N LEU A 666 -19.81 -28.71 -14.93
CA LEU A 666 -18.79 -27.98 -15.65
C LEU A 666 -18.04 -29.02 -16.50
N GLY A 667 -18.44 -29.15 -17.77
CA GLY A 667 -18.01 -30.29 -18.59
C GLY A 667 -18.45 -31.62 -17.96
N GLY A 668 -17.47 -32.47 -17.65
CA GLY A 668 -17.61 -33.74 -16.94
C GLY A 668 -17.44 -33.66 -15.42
N LEU A 669 -17.22 -32.47 -14.84
CA LEU A 669 -17.21 -32.26 -13.39
C LEU A 669 -18.60 -31.94 -12.90
N ARG A 670 -19.04 -32.60 -11.83
CA ARG A 670 -20.27 -32.23 -11.13
C ARG A 670 -19.92 -31.22 -10.06
N TRP A 671 -20.65 -30.10 -10.01
CA TRP A 671 -20.53 -29.11 -8.95
C TRP A 671 -21.79 -29.06 -8.10
N GLU A 672 -21.61 -28.74 -6.82
CA GLU A 672 -22.70 -28.59 -5.84
C GLU A 672 -22.38 -27.45 -4.88
N ILE A 673 -23.39 -26.64 -4.54
CA ILE A 673 -23.30 -25.63 -3.49
C ILE A 673 -23.65 -26.27 -2.14
N LEU A 674 -22.73 -26.18 -1.19
CA LEU A 674 -22.90 -26.72 0.16
C LEU A 674 -23.39 -25.66 1.15
N TRP A 675 -23.19 -24.38 0.84
CA TRP A 675 -23.50 -23.22 1.68
C TRP A 675 -23.59 -21.95 0.83
N PRO A 676 -24.42 -20.94 1.16
CA PRO A 676 -25.32 -20.81 2.33
C PRO A 676 -26.68 -21.50 2.17
N VAL A 677 -27.44 -21.69 3.25
CA VAL A 677 -28.77 -22.33 3.19
C VAL A 677 -29.85 -21.33 2.79
N ARG A 678 -30.62 -21.58 1.72
CA ARG A 678 -31.66 -20.67 1.22
C ARG A 678 -32.69 -20.36 2.32
N GLY A 679 -32.94 -19.08 2.57
CA GLY A 679 -33.96 -18.62 3.53
C GLY A 679 -33.57 -18.78 5.00
N SER A 680 -32.31 -19.13 5.31
CA SER A 680 -31.81 -19.05 6.68
C SER A 680 -31.75 -17.57 7.11
N PRO A 681 -32.21 -17.21 8.32
CA PRO A 681 -32.15 -15.84 8.82
C PRO A 681 -30.76 -15.42 9.29
N VAL A 682 -29.80 -16.35 9.32
CA VAL A 682 -28.42 -16.14 9.76
C VAL A 682 -27.44 -16.65 8.72
N MET A 683 -26.25 -16.03 8.68
CA MET A 683 -25.12 -16.48 7.86
C MET A 683 -25.46 -16.57 6.36
N GLN A 684 -26.05 -15.50 5.82
CA GLN A 684 -26.45 -15.38 4.41
C GLN A 684 -25.59 -14.39 3.61
N VAL A 685 -24.86 -13.54 4.31
CA VAL A 685 -24.10 -12.39 3.78
C VAL A 685 -22.73 -12.31 4.46
N GLY A 686 -21.82 -11.53 3.89
CA GLY A 686 -20.44 -11.41 4.31
C GLY A 686 -19.71 -12.75 4.33
N ASN A 687 -18.65 -12.81 5.14
CA ASN A 687 -17.85 -14.01 5.34
C ASN A 687 -18.68 -15.22 5.81
N PRO A 688 -19.65 -15.09 6.74
CA PRO A 688 -20.52 -16.22 7.11
C PRO A 688 -21.44 -16.68 5.98
N GLY A 689 -21.72 -15.83 4.99
CA GLY A 689 -22.51 -16.13 3.80
C GLY A 689 -21.70 -16.68 2.62
N SER A 690 -20.37 -16.83 2.75
CA SER A 690 -19.50 -17.20 1.64
C SER A 690 -20.00 -18.45 0.90
N VAL A 691 -20.25 -18.32 -0.41
CA VAL A 691 -20.70 -19.44 -1.23
C VAL A 691 -19.64 -20.54 -1.21
N THR A 692 -19.98 -21.67 -0.61
CA THR A 692 -19.11 -22.85 -0.57
C THR A 692 -19.52 -23.81 -1.67
N ILE A 693 -18.60 -24.06 -2.60
CA ILE A 693 -18.84 -24.92 -3.76
C ILE A 693 -17.87 -26.11 -3.76
N GLY A 694 -18.40 -27.29 -4.05
CA GLY A 694 -17.63 -28.52 -4.24
C GLY A 694 -17.64 -28.97 -5.70
N PHE A 695 -16.55 -29.59 -6.15
CA PHE A 695 -16.45 -30.21 -7.47
C PHE A 695 -16.02 -31.68 -7.31
N ASP A 696 -16.64 -32.56 -8.08
CA ASP A 696 -16.31 -33.99 -8.12
C ASP A 696 -16.29 -34.48 -9.57
N GLY A 697 -15.17 -35.05 -9.97
CA GLY A 697 -14.99 -35.72 -11.26
C GLY A 697 -13.53 -35.75 -11.69
N ARG A 698 -13.23 -36.56 -12.71
CA ARG A 698 -11.90 -36.64 -13.35
C ARG A 698 -10.72 -36.88 -12.40
N GLY A 699 -10.97 -37.50 -11.24
CA GLY A 699 -9.93 -37.95 -10.31
C GLY A 699 -9.50 -36.95 -9.23
N ILE A 700 -10.19 -35.81 -9.09
CA ILE A 700 -10.01 -34.91 -7.95
C ILE A 700 -11.39 -34.53 -7.41
N ARG A 701 -11.60 -34.69 -6.11
CA ARG A 701 -12.71 -34.10 -5.38
C ARG A 701 -12.22 -32.87 -4.61
N SER A 702 -12.82 -31.71 -4.84
CA SER A 702 -12.38 -30.47 -4.22
C SER A 702 -13.52 -29.68 -3.56
N LEU A 703 -13.18 -28.87 -2.56
CA LEU A 703 -14.10 -27.99 -1.86
C LEU A 703 -13.48 -26.61 -1.67
N PHE A 704 -14.23 -25.57 -1.99
CA PHE A 704 -13.81 -24.17 -1.86
C PHE A 704 -14.62 -23.49 -0.78
N LEU A 705 -13.98 -23.20 0.36
CA LEU A 705 -14.66 -22.77 1.59
C LEU A 705 -14.97 -21.26 1.64
N GLY A 706 -14.53 -20.47 0.65
CA GLY A 706 -14.61 -19.00 0.73
C GLY A 706 -13.99 -18.50 2.03
N ASP A 707 -14.66 -17.58 2.72
CA ASP A 707 -14.16 -16.95 3.94
C ASP A 707 -14.95 -17.30 5.19
N LEU A 708 -15.60 -18.48 5.17
CA LEU A 708 -16.35 -18.98 6.32
C LEU A 708 -15.47 -19.01 7.58
N GLY A 709 -15.92 -18.33 8.64
CA GLY A 709 -15.37 -18.47 10.00
C GLY A 709 -15.76 -19.80 10.65
N GLU A 710 -15.20 -20.12 11.81
CA GLU A 710 -15.36 -21.41 12.51
C GLU A 710 -16.84 -21.78 12.71
N GLU A 711 -17.66 -20.84 13.20
CA GLU A 711 -19.09 -21.08 13.43
C GLU A 711 -19.86 -21.43 12.13
N ALA A 712 -19.53 -20.75 11.03
CA ALA A 712 -20.17 -20.97 9.74
C ALA A 712 -19.67 -22.27 9.09
N GLN A 713 -18.38 -22.60 9.24
CA GLN A 713 -17.80 -23.89 8.86
C GLN A 713 -18.48 -25.06 9.58
N ASP A 714 -18.71 -24.92 10.89
CA ASP A 714 -19.41 -25.88 11.73
C ASP A 714 -20.87 -26.05 11.34
N ALA A 715 -21.57 -24.93 11.09
CA ALA A 715 -22.95 -24.95 10.63
C ALA A 715 -23.08 -25.64 9.27
N MET A 716 -22.19 -25.31 8.32
CA MET A 716 -22.09 -25.95 7.02
C MET A 716 -21.77 -27.44 7.14
N SER A 717 -20.83 -27.82 8.00
CA SER A 717 -20.45 -29.21 8.26
C SER A 717 -21.59 -30.04 8.84
N ARG A 718 -22.43 -29.46 9.71
CA ARG A 718 -23.66 -30.10 10.22
C ARG A 718 -24.74 -30.23 9.15
N ALA A 719 -24.90 -29.17 8.35
CA ALA A 719 -25.91 -29.09 7.31
C ALA A 719 -25.62 -30.10 6.18
N SER A 720 -24.43 -30.02 5.58
CA SER A 720 -24.08 -30.68 4.32
C SER A 720 -23.24 -31.94 4.51
N ARG A 721 -22.59 -32.13 5.68
CA ARG A 721 -21.75 -33.29 6.02
C ARG A 721 -20.78 -33.68 4.89
N PRO A 722 -19.85 -32.79 4.52
CA PRO A 722 -18.93 -33.05 3.42
C PRO A 722 -18.09 -34.31 3.70
N ALA A 723 -17.90 -35.11 2.65
CA ALA A 723 -17.07 -36.31 2.69
C ALA A 723 -15.58 -35.96 2.62
N ALA A 724 -14.72 -36.97 2.79
CA ALA A 724 -13.30 -36.81 2.53
C ALA A 724 -13.07 -36.42 1.06
N LEU A 725 -12.07 -35.55 0.85
CA LEU A 725 -11.77 -34.92 -0.43
C LEU A 725 -10.26 -34.86 -0.67
N ASP A 726 -9.87 -34.48 -1.88
CA ASP A 726 -8.48 -34.44 -2.33
C ASP A 726 -7.86 -33.06 -2.10
N VAL A 727 -8.61 -31.99 -2.43
CA VAL A 727 -8.16 -30.59 -2.39
C VAL A 727 -9.15 -29.70 -1.64
N VAL A 728 -8.68 -28.94 -0.66
CA VAL A 728 -9.48 -27.88 -0.01
C VAL A 728 -8.85 -26.52 -0.30
N LYS A 729 -9.63 -25.55 -0.77
CA LYS A 729 -9.26 -24.15 -0.59
C LYS A 729 -9.62 -23.78 0.83
N VAL A 730 -8.59 -23.46 1.60
CA VAL A 730 -8.66 -23.15 3.02
C VAL A 730 -9.43 -21.85 3.23
N ALA A 731 -10.29 -21.81 4.25
CA ALA A 731 -11.15 -20.66 4.46
C ALA A 731 -10.35 -19.40 4.84
N HIS A 732 -10.82 -18.22 4.43
CA HIS A 732 -10.42 -16.92 4.98
C HIS A 732 -8.90 -16.66 4.94
N HIS A 733 -8.30 -16.93 3.78
CA HIS A 733 -6.85 -16.82 3.51
C HIS A 733 -5.93 -17.53 4.53
N GLY A 734 -6.52 -18.43 5.31
CA GLY A 734 -5.87 -19.12 6.40
C GLY A 734 -5.82 -18.39 7.74
N SER A 735 -6.87 -17.63 8.08
CA SER A 735 -7.06 -17.04 9.41
C SER A 735 -7.09 -18.09 10.53
N ALA A 736 -7.09 -17.65 11.79
CA ALA A 736 -7.17 -18.54 12.96
C ALA A 736 -8.60 -19.09 13.21
N ASP A 737 -9.61 -18.54 12.54
CA ASP A 737 -11.03 -18.85 12.74
C ASP A 737 -11.44 -20.06 11.88
N GLN A 738 -11.01 -21.25 12.31
CA GLN A 738 -11.05 -22.49 11.51
C GLN A 738 -11.61 -23.65 12.33
N SER A 739 -12.51 -24.44 11.75
CA SER A 739 -13.10 -25.62 12.41
C SER A 739 -12.16 -26.84 12.34
N PRO A 740 -11.54 -27.27 13.46
CA PRO A 740 -10.66 -28.44 13.45
C PRO A 740 -11.42 -29.72 13.09
N GLU A 741 -12.69 -29.82 13.50
CA GLU A 741 -13.55 -30.96 13.19
C GLU A 741 -13.85 -31.08 11.70
N LEU A 742 -14.04 -29.94 11.02
CA LEU A 742 -14.22 -29.92 9.57
C LEU A 742 -12.96 -30.44 8.87
N TYR A 743 -11.78 -29.88 9.13
CA TYR A 743 -10.55 -30.33 8.47
C TYR A 743 -10.20 -31.79 8.79
N ALA A 744 -10.45 -32.25 10.03
CA ALA A 744 -10.27 -33.66 10.41
C ALA A 744 -11.24 -34.62 9.70
N ARG A 745 -12.41 -34.12 9.25
CA ARG A 745 -13.38 -34.85 8.43
C ARG A 745 -13.03 -34.82 6.95
N LEU A 746 -12.64 -33.65 6.43
CA LEU A 746 -12.26 -33.46 5.03
C LEU A 746 -11.01 -34.27 4.67
N ARG A 747 -10.02 -34.35 5.58
CA ARG A 747 -8.75 -35.07 5.38
C ARG A 747 -8.14 -34.83 4.01
N ALA A 748 -8.13 -33.57 3.60
CA ALA A 748 -7.63 -33.17 2.29
C ALA A 748 -6.16 -33.57 2.15
N THR A 749 -5.75 -34.01 0.97
CA THR A 749 -4.32 -34.23 0.69
C THR A 749 -3.61 -32.88 0.53
N VAL A 750 -4.28 -31.92 -0.13
CA VAL A 750 -3.75 -30.59 -0.46
C VAL A 750 -4.66 -29.50 0.09
N GLY A 751 -4.06 -28.53 0.79
CA GLY A 751 -4.70 -27.29 1.22
C GLY A 751 -4.16 -26.11 0.43
N LEU A 752 -5.00 -25.42 -0.33
CA LEU A 752 -4.66 -24.22 -1.09
C LEU A 752 -4.99 -22.97 -0.26
N ILE A 753 -4.03 -22.04 -0.16
CA ILE A 753 -4.16 -20.80 0.59
C ILE A 753 -3.80 -19.63 -0.34
N GLY A 754 -4.81 -18.87 -0.77
CA GLY A 754 -4.63 -17.57 -1.43
C GLY A 754 -4.25 -16.53 -0.39
N VAL A 755 -3.06 -15.94 -0.51
CA VAL A 755 -2.48 -14.98 0.43
C VAL A 755 -1.35 -14.18 -0.22
N GLY A 756 -1.22 -12.89 0.15
CA GLY A 756 -0.19 -12.00 -0.39
C GLY A 756 1.13 -12.02 0.39
N ALA A 757 2.26 -11.82 -0.30
CA ALA A 757 3.59 -11.74 0.34
C ALA A 757 3.74 -10.53 1.29
N ASP A 758 3.05 -9.43 0.99
CA ASP A 758 3.06 -8.20 1.77
C ASP A 758 1.79 -8.06 2.65
N ASN A 759 1.10 -9.18 2.95
CA ASN A 759 -0.15 -9.13 3.72
C ASN A 759 0.11 -8.73 5.19
N GLY A 760 -0.64 -7.75 5.69
CA GLY A 760 -0.54 -7.26 7.07
C GLY A 760 -1.47 -7.97 8.07
N TYR A 761 -2.23 -8.97 7.61
CA TYR A 761 -3.26 -9.65 8.41
C TYR A 761 -2.70 -10.80 9.26
N GLY A 762 -1.43 -11.17 9.07
CA GLY A 762 -0.82 -12.30 9.75
C GLY A 762 -1.34 -13.64 9.24
N HIS A 763 -1.75 -13.70 7.97
CA HIS A 763 -2.27 -14.90 7.33
C HIS A 763 -1.22 -15.55 6.40
N PRO A 764 -1.33 -16.88 6.17
CA PRO A 764 -2.01 -17.83 7.04
C PRO A 764 -1.33 -17.92 8.41
N THR A 765 -2.13 -18.24 9.42
CA THR A 765 -1.67 -18.39 10.81
C THR A 765 -0.96 -19.72 11.02
N ASP A 766 0.03 -19.74 11.93
CA ASP A 766 0.73 -20.99 12.27
C ASP A 766 -0.22 -22.04 12.87
N ALA A 767 -1.22 -21.61 13.65
CA ALA A 767 -2.24 -22.48 14.23
C ALA A 767 -3.01 -23.28 13.16
N LEU A 768 -3.37 -22.65 12.05
CA LEU A 768 -3.96 -23.34 10.92
C LEU A 768 -2.96 -24.27 10.24
N LEU A 769 -1.72 -23.84 10.00
CA LEU A 769 -0.72 -24.68 9.34
C LEU A 769 -0.45 -25.96 10.14
N ASP A 770 -0.39 -25.84 11.46
CA ASP A 770 -0.29 -26.96 12.40
C ASP A 770 -1.55 -27.84 12.36
N MET A 771 -2.75 -27.23 12.29
CA MET A 771 -4.00 -27.97 12.15
C MET A 771 -4.02 -28.81 10.86
N LEU A 772 -3.66 -28.22 9.72
CA LEU A 772 -3.56 -28.90 8.43
C LEU A 772 -2.53 -30.03 8.51
N SER A 773 -1.34 -29.76 9.05
CA SER A 773 -0.29 -30.77 9.22
C SER A 773 -0.75 -31.93 10.13
N GLY A 774 -1.46 -31.63 11.22
CA GLY A 774 -1.97 -32.61 12.18
C GLY A 774 -3.01 -33.56 11.61
N VAL A 775 -3.75 -33.15 10.58
CA VAL A 775 -4.70 -34.01 9.86
C VAL A 775 -4.12 -34.62 8.57
N GLY A 776 -2.83 -34.37 8.29
CA GLY A 776 -2.12 -34.90 7.11
C GLY A 776 -2.32 -34.10 5.82
N THR A 777 -2.86 -32.88 5.89
CA THR A 777 -3.04 -31.98 4.75
C THR A 777 -1.77 -31.16 4.50
N THR A 778 -1.27 -31.20 3.25
CA THR A 778 -0.10 -30.40 2.86
C THR A 778 -0.55 -29.00 2.41
N ALA A 779 -0.08 -27.95 3.10
CA ALA A 779 -0.42 -26.57 2.79
C ALA A 779 0.46 -25.98 1.67
N PHE A 780 -0.17 -25.38 0.68
CA PHE A 780 0.46 -24.61 -0.40
C PHE A 780 -0.09 -23.18 -0.38
N ARG A 781 0.82 -22.19 -0.43
CA ARG A 781 0.52 -20.76 -0.24
C ARG A 781 1.06 -19.93 -1.40
N THR A 782 0.24 -19.03 -1.94
CA THR A 782 0.60 -18.20 -3.09
C THR A 782 1.72 -17.20 -2.79
N ASP A 783 1.80 -16.67 -1.56
CA ASP A 783 2.85 -15.74 -1.14
C ASP A 783 4.27 -16.29 -1.32
N ARG A 784 4.48 -17.56 -0.99
CA ARG A 784 5.77 -18.25 -1.08
C ARG A 784 5.99 -18.94 -2.42
N GLN A 785 4.95 -19.54 -2.96
CA GLN A 785 5.05 -20.48 -4.07
C GLN A 785 4.51 -19.92 -5.40
N GLY A 786 3.97 -18.69 -5.40
CA GLY A 786 3.34 -18.08 -6.57
C GLY A 786 2.08 -18.85 -6.98
N MET A 787 1.77 -18.88 -8.28
CA MET A 787 0.64 -19.65 -8.78
C MET A 787 0.78 -21.15 -8.43
N LEU A 788 -0.31 -21.74 -7.94
CA LEU A 788 -0.39 -23.15 -7.54
C LEU A 788 -1.28 -23.88 -8.54
N VAL A 789 -0.82 -25.01 -9.07
CA VAL A 789 -1.58 -25.80 -10.05
C VAL A 789 -1.64 -27.25 -9.58
N VAL A 790 -2.84 -27.83 -9.54
CA VAL A 790 -3.08 -29.20 -9.11
C VAL A 790 -3.61 -30.01 -10.29
N ALA A 791 -2.98 -31.16 -10.52
CA ALA A 791 -3.34 -32.14 -11.53
C ALA A 791 -3.61 -33.51 -10.91
N PRO A 792 -4.49 -34.33 -11.51
CA PRO A 792 -4.78 -35.67 -11.04
C PRO A 792 -3.51 -36.54 -11.08
N ALA A 793 -3.50 -37.61 -10.30
CA ALA A 793 -2.39 -38.55 -10.32
C ALA A 793 -2.27 -39.24 -11.70
N ALA A 794 -1.06 -39.33 -12.24
CA ALA A 794 -0.80 -39.98 -13.53
C ALA A 794 -1.18 -41.48 -13.58
N GLN A 795 -1.40 -42.13 -12.42
CA GLN A 795 -1.92 -43.48 -12.31
C GLN A 795 -3.10 -43.53 -11.31
N ARG A 796 -4.10 -44.39 -11.58
CA ARG A 796 -5.22 -44.62 -10.66
C ARG A 796 -4.71 -45.10 -9.30
N GLY A 797 -4.95 -44.29 -8.26
CA GLY A 797 -4.49 -44.55 -6.89
C GLY A 797 -3.14 -43.92 -6.51
N GLY A 798 -2.54 -43.10 -7.39
CA GLY A 798 -1.34 -42.31 -7.08
C GLY A 798 -1.62 -41.01 -6.33
N ALA A 799 -0.57 -40.33 -5.87
CA ALA A 799 -0.68 -39.01 -5.24
C ALA A 799 -0.94 -37.90 -6.27
N LEU A 800 -1.68 -36.86 -5.87
CA LEU A 800 -1.91 -35.65 -6.67
C LEU A 800 -0.59 -34.99 -7.06
N THR A 801 -0.54 -34.39 -8.25
CA THR A 801 0.61 -33.59 -8.67
C THR A 801 0.33 -32.12 -8.37
N VAL A 802 1.21 -31.46 -7.61
CA VAL A 802 1.14 -30.02 -7.36
C VAL A 802 2.35 -29.34 -7.99
N TRP A 803 2.10 -28.42 -8.91
CA TRP A 803 3.09 -27.53 -9.49
C TRP A 803 3.01 -26.16 -8.83
N THR A 804 4.18 -25.56 -8.58
CA THR A 804 4.30 -24.24 -7.97
C THR A 804 5.18 -23.35 -8.83
N GLU A 805 4.77 -22.12 -9.05
CA GLU A 805 5.52 -21.16 -9.88
C GLU A 805 6.92 -20.83 -9.30
N LYS A 806 7.01 -20.69 -7.98
CA LYS A 806 8.25 -20.40 -7.24
C LYS A 806 8.69 -21.66 -6.50
N VAL A 807 9.98 -22.01 -6.62
CA VAL A 807 10.55 -23.16 -5.91
C VAL A 807 10.74 -22.76 -4.44
N PRO A 808 10.22 -23.54 -3.48
CA PRO A 808 10.46 -23.26 -2.07
C PRO A 808 11.97 -23.35 -1.76
N PRO A 809 12.53 -22.44 -0.95
CA PRO A 809 13.93 -22.52 -0.56
C PRO A 809 14.19 -23.89 0.08
N ARG A 810 15.16 -24.65 -0.45
CA ARG A 810 15.56 -25.95 0.11
C ARG A 810 15.90 -25.74 1.58
N ALA A 811 15.21 -26.44 2.48
CA ALA A 811 15.65 -26.59 3.85
C ALA A 811 17.10 -27.08 3.83
N SER A 812 18.01 -26.32 4.42
CA SER A 812 19.41 -26.69 4.59
C SER A 812 19.46 -28.03 5.32
N GLY A 813 19.94 -29.06 4.62
CA GLY A 813 20.01 -30.42 5.15
C GLY A 813 20.83 -30.49 6.43
N SER A 814 20.28 -31.18 7.44
CA SER A 814 21.05 -31.67 8.58
C SER A 814 22.18 -32.59 8.08
N PRO A 815 23.45 -32.36 8.43
CA PRO A 815 24.53 -33.27 8.10
C PRO A 815 24.47 -34.46 9.06
N GLY A 816 23.92 -35.60 8.62
CA GLY A 816 23.86 -36.78 9.48
C GLY A 816 23.10 -37.97 8.92
N ALA A 817 23.45 -38.45 7.73
CA ALA A 817 23.04 -39.78 7.28
C ALA A 817 24.22 -40.51 6.63
N ARG A 818 25.11 -41.03 7.48
CA ARG A 818 25.96 -42.17 7.14
C ARG A 818 25.72 -43.28 8.17
N ASP A 819 25.47 -44.46 7.62
CA ASP A 819 25.40 -45.78 8.25
C ASP A 819 24.31 -46.05 9.31
N SER A 820 23.25 -46.73 8.85
CA SER A 820 22.51 -47.68 9.69
C SER A 820 21.99 -48.86 8.86
N ARG A 821 22.91 -49.65 8.28
CA ARG A 821 22.62 -51.06 7.96
C ARG A 821 22.84 -51.88 9.23
N ARG A 822 21.76 -52.09 10.01
CA ARG A 822 21.49 -53.24 10.91
C ARG A 822 20.61 -52.78 12.08
N ALA A 823 19.34 -53.14 12.06
CA ALA A 823 18.62 -53.77 13.17
C ALA A 823 17.15 -54.01 12.75
N GLY A 824 16.64 -55.20 13.07
CA GLY A 824 15.35 -55.75 12.66
C GLY A 824 14.11 -55.17 13.38
N PRO A 825 12.96 -55.85 13.24
CA PRO A 825 11.64 -55.23 13.31
C PRO A 825 11.12 -55.00 14.74
N SER A 826 10.34 -53.93 14.90
CA SER A 826 9.53 -53.64 16.08
C SER A 826 8.57 -54.79 16.45
N PRO A 827 8.19 -54.87 17.73
CA PRO A 827 6.83 -55.18 18.09
C PRO A 827 6.14 -54.06 18.87
N ALA A 828 4.83 -54.01 18.71
CA ALA A 828 3.86 -53.08 19.26
C ALA A 828 3.58 -53.32 20.77
N PRO A 829 2.70 -52.52 21.42
CA PRO A 829 2.82 -52.12 22.82
C PRO A 829 2.10 -53.02 23.83
N ALA A 830 2.59 -53.03 25.08
CA ALA A 830 1.89 -53.62 26.22
C ALA A 830 1.70 -52.59 27.35
N ARG A 831 0.47 -52.59 27.87
CA ARG A 831 -0.04 -51.82 29.00
C ARG A 831 0.58 -52.27 30.33
N LEU A 832 0.42 -51.33 31.28
CA LEU A 832 -0.03 -51.53 32.66
C LEU A 832 1.05 -51.64 33.76
N GLU A 833 0.99 -50.61 34.60
CA GLU A 833 0.90 -50.69 36.06
C GLU A 833 2.16 -50.92 36.94
N ARG A 834 2.22 -49.98 37.90
CA ARG A 834 2.44 -50.15 39.33
C ARG A 834 3.84 -49.95 39.93
N ALA A 835 3.78 -49.04 40.90
CA ALA A 835 4.27 -49.16 42.26
C ALA A 835 5.71 -48.73 42.51
N ILE A 836 5.76 -47.60 43.21
CA ILE A 836 6.89 -47.06 43.95
C ILE A 836 6.92 -47.72 45.33
N GLU A 837 8.07 -48.27 45.71
CA GLU A 837 8.59 -48.39 47.08
C GLU A 837 10.08 -48.80 46.95
N GLY A 838 11.08 -48.22 47.60
CA GLY A 838 11.12 -47.13 48.57
C GLY A 838 12.57 -46.92 49.07
N ASN A 839 12.66 -46.21 50.19
CA ASN A 839 13.72 -46.17 51.21
C ASN A 839 14.75 -45.01 51.28
N ARG A 840 14.48 -44.16 52.31
CA ARG A 840 15.34 -43.71 53.43
C ARG A 840 16.47 -42.70 53.11
N VAL A 841 16.73 -41.66 53.90
CA VAL A 841 16.98 -41.58 55.37
C VAL A 841 16.67 -40.15 55.89
N ALA A 842 15.80 -39.98 56.91
CA ALA A 842 15.97 -39.40 58.28
C ALA A 842 16.76 -38.07 58.43
N ALA A 843 16.30 -37.06 59.21
CA ALA A 843 16.14 -37.05 60.68
C ALA A 843 15.22 -35.88 61.14
N ARG A 844 14.20 -36.11 62.00
CA ARG A 844 14.11 -35.87 63.48
C ARG A 844 14.37 -34.41 63.90
N THR A 845 13.63 -33.70 64.76
CA THR A 845 12.61 -33.94 65.83
C THR A 845 12.18 -32.53 66.31
N THR A 846 10.95 -32.18 66.72
CA THR A 846 10.28 -32.49 68.02
C THR A 846 8.83 -31.94 68.01
N ALA A 847 7.89 -32.70 68.57
CA ALA A 847 6.50 -32.31 68.88
C ALA A 847 6.37 -31.86 70.36
N PRO A 848 5.22 -31.35 70.90
CA PRO A 848 4.00 -32.18 71.07
C PRO A 848 2.60 -31.50 70.99
N ARG A 849 1.60 -32.34 70.63
CA ARG A 849 0.19 -32.54 71.14
C ARG A 849 -0.67 -31.34 71.58
N ALA A 850 -2.00 -31.30 71.38
CA ALA A 850 -3.03 -32.18 70.79
C ALA A 850 -4.33 -31.35 70.62
N LEU A 851 -5.20 -31.56 69.62
CA LEU A 851 -6.42 -32.40 69.68
C LEU A 851 -7.04 -32.60 68.27
N LYS A 852 -7.67 -33.76 68.07
CA LYS A 852 -8.43 -34.26 66.88
C LYS A 852 -9.96 -34.06 67.11
N PRO A 853 -10.89 -34.41 66.17
CA PRO A 853 -10.91 -34.25 64.69
C PRO A 853 -12.28 -33.78 64.11
N ALA A 854 -12.34 -33.68 62.76
CA ALA A 854 -13.52 -33.66 61.84
C ALA A 854 -14.15 -32.26 61.58
N GLN A 855 -14.45 -31.79 60.37
CA GLN A 855 -14.79 -32.40 59.07
C GLN A 855 -14.22 -31.57 57.90
N LYS A 856 -14.10 -32.18 56.72
CA LYS A 856 -13.70 -31.54 55.47
C LYS A 856 -14.75 -30.52 55.00
N SER A 857 -14.37 -29.25 54.91
CA SER A 857 -14.88 -28.30 53.92
C SER A 857 -13.68 -27.74 53.15
N ALA A 858 -13.59 -28.00 51.84
CA ALA A 858 -12.57 -27.40 50.99
C ALA A 858 -12.83 -25.89 50.86
N SER A 859 -12.08 -25.07 51.60
CA SER A 859 -12.11 -23.62 51.50
C SER A 859 -11.27 -23.13 50.33
N LYS A 860 -11.85 -22.19 49.58
CA LYS A 860 -11.27 -21.31 48.55
C LYS A 860 -9.80 -20.93 48.84
N SER A 861 -8.92 -21.09 47.85
CA SER A 861 -7.58 -20.51 47.86
C SER A 861 -7.64 -19.03 47.48
N THR A 862 -7.11 -18.16 48.35
CA THR A 862 -6.83 -16.74 48.09
C THR A 862 -5.70 -16.58 47.06
N PRO A 863 -5.77 -15.58 46.15
CA PRO A 863 -4.71 -15.33 45.16
C PRO A 863 -3.47 -14.69 45.78
N LYS A 864 -2.28 -15.10 45.34
CA LYS A 864 -0.99 -14.48 45.70
C LYS A 864 -0.94 -13.03 45.18
N THR A 865 -0.59 -12.09 46.05
CA THR A 865 -0.42 -10.66 45.73
C THR A 865 0.76 -10.45 44.78
N ALA A 866 0.57 -9.74 43.67
CA ALA A 866 1.64 -9.38 42.72
C ALA A 866 2.61 -8.35 43.34
N ALA A 867 3.90 -8.44 43.01
CA ALA A 867 4.96 -7.57 43.52
C ALA A 867 5.14 -6.28 42.69
N ILE A 868 4.71 -6.27 41.42
CA ILE A 868 4.71 -5.08 40.55
C ILE A 868 3.40 -4.28 40.69
N PRO A 869 3.40 -2.96 40.42
CA PRO A 869 2.18 -2.16 40.37
C PRO A 869 1.20 -2.64 39.28
N GLN A 870 -0.05 -2.89 39.67
CA GLN A 870 -1.16 -3.13 38.76
C GLN A 870 -2.01 -1.85 38.63
N LEU A 871 -2.01 -1.26 37.45
CA LEU A 871 -2.65 0.02 37.16
C LEU A 871 -3.86 -0.16 36.24
N ALA A 872 -4.79 0.79 36.28
CA ALA A 872 -5.91 0.83 35.36
C ALA A 872 -5.48 1.30 33.96
N TRP A 873 -6.27 0.98 32.94
CA TRP A 873 -6.00 1.29 31.53
C TRP A 873 -5.73 2.78 31.23
N HIS A 874 -6.19 3.70 32.08
CA HIS A 874 -6.04 5.15 31.91
C HIS A 874 -4.86 5.74 32.72
N GLN A 875 -4.08 4.89 33.40
CA GLN A 875 -2.93 5.28 34.24
C GLN A 875 -1.61 4.79 33.65
N VAL A 876 -1.56 4.65 32.32
CA VAL A 876 -0.39 4.14 31.60
C VAL A 876 0.77 5.11 31.75
N ARG A 877 1.96 4.57 32.03
CA ARG A 877 3.22 5.31 32.13
C ARG A 877 4.38 4.42 31.65
N PRO A 878 5.50 5.00 31.19
CA PRO A 878 6.65 4.21 30.77
C PRO A 878 7.23 3.33 31.88
N ALA A 879 7.62 2.11 31.52
CA ALA A 879 8.48 1.23 32.31
C ALA A 879 9.22 0.28 31.35
N PRO A 880 10.43 -0.22 31.71
CA PRO A 880 11.22 -1.10 30.83
C PRO A 880 10.45 -2.33 30.33
N VAL A 881 9.54 -2.84 31.16
CA VAL A 881 8.61 -3.90 30.78
C VAL A 881 7.18 -3.48 31.16
N LEU A 882 6.25 -3.59 30.22
CA LEU A 882 4.84 -3.34 30.44
C LEU A 882 4.02 -4.59 30.12
N LEU A 883 3.30 -5.13 31.09
CA LEU A 883 2.34 -6.20 30.86
C LEU A 883 0.94 -5.60 30.68
N VAL A 884 0.34 -5.72 29.50
CA VAL A 884 -1.05 -5.30 29.26
C VAL A 884 -1.95 -6.54 29.27
N SER A 885 -2.69 -6.74 30.35
CA SER A 885 -3.44 -7.99 30.60
C SER A 885 -4.95 -7.78 30.62
N GLY A 886 -5.72 -8.80 30.22
CA GLY A 886 -7.19 -8.82 30.34
C GLY A 886 -7.92 -8.90 29.01
N THR A 887 -9.20 -9.27 29.03
CA THR A 887 -9.98 -9.66 27.84
C THR A 887 -10.49 -8.49 27.00
N GLU A 888 -10.43 -7.25 27.51
CA GLU A 888 -10.96 -6.09 26.80
C GLU A 888 -9.92 -5.52 25.82
N SER A 889 -10.02 -5.94 24.56
CA SER A 889 -9.08 -5.55 23.50
C SER A 889 -9.10 -4.06 23.19
N PHE A 890 -10.25 -3.39 23.28
CA PHE A 890 -10.35 -1.96 23.02
C PHE A 890 -9.53 -1.14 24.02
N LEU A 891 -9.69 -1.42 25.32
CA LEU A 891 -8.94 -0.73 26.39
C LEU A 891 -7.45 -1.03 26.31
N ALA A 892 -7.07 -2.24 25.92
CA ALA A 892 -5.68 -2.63 25.78
C ALA A 892 -4.98 -1.94 24.60
N GLU A 893 -5.60 -1.92 23.42
CA GLU A 893 -5.07 -1.19 22.27
C GLU A 893 -4.98 0.31 22.55
N ARG A 894 -5.96 0.85 23.30
CA ARG A 894 -5.94 2.24 23.76
C ARG A 894 -4.79 2.52 24.73
N ALA A 895 -4.55 1.63 25.70
CA ALA A 895 -3.44 1.77 26.65
C ALA A 895 -2.06 1.69 25.95
N ILE A 896 -1.88 0.75 25.02
CA ILE A 896 -0.65 0.62 24.24
C ILE A 896 -0.43 1.85 23.35
N ARG A 897 -1.49 2.39 22.75
CA ARG A 897 -1.45 3.62 21.98
C ARG A 897 -1.06 4.82 22.85
N GLN A 898 -1.64 4.95 24.04
CA GLN A 898 -1.29 6.00 25.00
C GLN A 898 0.19 5.93 25.41
N LEU A 899 0.72 4.73 25.67
CA LEU A 899 2.15 4.57 25.97
C LEU A 899 3.02 5.00 24.79
N ARG A 900 2.71 4.53 23.57
CA ARG A 900 3.45 4.89 22.37
C ARG A 900 3.43 6.40 22.15
N ASP A 901 2.26 7.01 22.28
CA ASP A 901 2.10 8.44 22.06
C ASP A 901 2.83 9.24 23.16
N PHE A 902 2.86 8.76 24.40
CA PHE A 902 3.68 9.31 25.48
C PHE A 902 5.17 9.22 25.16
N LEU A 903 5.66 8.04 24.76
CA LEU A 903 7.08 7.82 24.45
C LEU A 903 7.53 8.60 23.21
N LYS A 904 6.67 8.73 22.19
CA LYS A 904 6.95 9.57 21.02
C LYS A 904 6.95 11.07 21.33
N LEU A 905 6.20 11.47 22.35
CA LEU A 905 6.23 12.85 22.85
C LEU A 905 7.55 13.13 23.57
N GLU A 906 8.10 12.13 24.26
CA GLU A 906 9.37 12.22 24.98
C GLU A 906 10.57 12.13 24.02
N ASP A 907 10.52 11.21 23.06
CA ASP A 907 11.52 11.05 22.00
C ASP A 907 10.85 10.76 20.63
N PRO A 908 10.88 11.73 19.69
CA PRO A 908 10.30 11.57 18.36
C PRO A 908 10.96 10.49 17.48
N GLU A 909 12.19 10.08 17.79
CA GLU A 909 12.94 9.05 17.06
C GLU A 909 12.66 7.63 17.57
N LEU A 910 11.71 7.47 18.52
CA LEU A 910 11.30 6.17 19.08
C LEU A 910 11.03 5.13 17.98
N GLU A 911 11.89 4.11 17.93
CA GLU A 911 11.72 2.99 17.01
C GLU A 911 10.67 2.03 17.57
N VAL A 912 9.60 1.80 16.82
CA VAL A 912 8.50 0.92 17.24
C VAL A 912 8.53 -0.36 16.42
N SER A 913 8.75 -1.49 17.09
CA SER A 913 8.75 -2.81 16.48
C SER A 913 7.59 -3.63 17.03
N ASP A 914 6.77 -4.20 16.15
CA ASP A 914 5.71 -5.14 16.55
C ASP A 914 6.21 -6.57 16.40
N VAL A 915 5.97 -7.37 17.42
CA VAL A 915 6.31 -8.80 17.46
C VAL A 915 5.05 -9.57 17.78
N GLN A 916 4.82 -10.69 17.09
CA GLN A 916 3.72 -11.59 17.40
C GLN A 916 4.27 -12.78 18.18
N ALA A 917 3.78 -12.99 19.40
CA ALA A 917 4.31 -14.07 20.24
C ALA A 917 3.96 -15.47 19.68
N ASP A 918 2.90 -15.58 18.88
CA ASP A 918 2.39 -16.83 18.30
C ASP A 918 3.21 -17.33 17.10
N SER A 919 3.90 -16.44 16.39
CA SER A 919 4.73 -16.70 15.20
C SER A 919 6.19 -16.25 15.37
N TYR A 920 6.60 -16.07 16.62
CA TYR A 920 7.91 -15.53 17.01
C TYR A 920 9.08 -16.35 16.47
N ALA A 921 10.02 -15.69 15.77
CA ALA A 921 11.26 -16.30 15.32
C ALA A 921 12.35 -16.24 16.41
N PRO A 922 13.12 -17.32 16.65
CA PRO A 922 14.20 -17.30 17.65
C PRO A 922 15.23 -16.19 17.41
N GLY A 923 15.60 -15.46 18.47
CA GLY A 923 16.55 -14.35 18.45
C GLY A 923 15.97 -12.97 18.10
N GLU A 924 14.67 -12.87 17.83
CA GLU A 924 14.04 -11.63 17.35
C GLU A 924 13.96 -10.53 18.42
N ILE A 925 13.53 -10.82 19.67
CA ILE A 925 13.55 -9.85 20.78
C ILE A 925 14.98 -9.37 21.06
N LEU A 926 15.98 -10.25 21.06
CA LEU A 926 17.38 -9.87 21.28
C LEU A 926 17.92 -8.97 20.16
N THR A 927 17.51 -9.22 18.92
CA THR A 927 17.89 -8.40 17.77
C THR A 927 17.23 -7.03 17.83
N LEU A 928 15.93 -6.99 18.12
CA LEU A 928 15.16 -5.76 18.22
C LEU A 928 15.54 -4.94 19.45
N ALA A 929 15.91 -5.58 20.56
CA ALA A 929 16.38 -4.91 21.77
C ALA A 929 17.88 -4.58 21.75
N SER A 930 18.58 -4.87 20.64
CA SER A 930 20.00 -4.56 20.53
C SER A 930 20.23 -3.03 20.51
N PRO A 931 21.26 -2.52 21.22
CA PRO A 931 21.49 -1.08 21.29
C PRO A 931 21.69 -0.46 19.90
N SER A 932 20.98 0.64 19.62
CA SER A 932 21.23 1.42 18.40
C SER A 932 22.61 2.09 18.48
N LEU A 933 23.30 2.19 17.33
CA LEU A 933 24.55 2.94 17.21
C LEU A 933 24.36 4.45 17.48
N PHE A 934 23.11 4.93 17.50
CA PHE A 934 22.71 6.32 17.69
C PHE A 934 21.95 6.57 19.00
N GLY A 935 21.70 5.54 19.82
CA GLY A 935 21.10 5.68 21.15
C GLY A 935 19.59 5.98 21.17
N GLU A 936 18.88 5.77 20.06
CA GLU A 936 17.43 5.96 19.97
C GLU A 936 16.67 4.95 20.85
N PRO A 937 15.65 5.39 21.61
CA PRO A 937 14.87 4.49 22.45
C PRO A 937 13.99 3.59 21.60
N ARG A 938 13.73 2.38 22.09
CA ARG A 938 13.01 1.34 21.35
C ARG A 938 11.73 0.93 22.08
N LEU A 939 10.63 0.79 21.34
CA LEU A 939 9.38 0.24 21.86
C LEU A 939 9.07 -1.06 21.11
N ILE A 940 9.26 -2.19 21.79
CA ILE A 940 8.93 -3.52 21.27
C ILE A 940 7.55 -3.90 21.78
N ARG A 941 6.58 -4.04 20.89
CA ARG A 941 5.20 -4.41 21.21
C ARG A 941 4.94 -5.84 20.82
N VAL A 942 4.87 -6.71 21.83
CA VAL A 942 4.54 -8.11 21.65
C VAL A 942 3.05 -8.33 21.82
N ARG A 943 2.40 -8.85 20.78
CA ARG A 943 0.98 -9.20 20.77
C ARG A 943 0.77 -10.71 20.96
N SER A 944 -0.45 -11.09 21.32
CA SER A 944 -0.89 -12.49 21.41
C SER A 944 -0.05 -13.36 22.35
N VAL A 945 0.42 -12.82 23.48
CA VAL A 945 1.30 -13.56 24.43
C VAL A 945 0.60 -14.79 25.01
N GLU A 946 -0.73 -14.80 25.05
CA GLU A 946 -1.53 -15.96 25.41
C GLU A 946 -1.43 -17.13 24.42
N LYS A 947 -0.93 -16.88 23.20
CA LYS A 947 -0.68 -17.90 22.16
C LYS A 947 0.81 -18.13 21.94
N CYS A 948 1.68 -17.73 22.88
CA CYS A 948 3.11 -17.69 22.63
C CYS A 948 3.77 -19.05 22.30
N THR A 949 4.76 -19.04 21.41
CA THR A 949 5.64 -20.18 21.12
C THR A 949 6.55 -20.51 22.31
N ASP A 950 7.12 -21.73 22.35
CA ASP A 950 8.09 -22.09 23.40
C ASP A 950 9.41 -21.32 23.25
N ALA A 951 9.79 -20.97 22.01
CA ALA A 951 10.96 -20.14 21.72
C ALA A 951 10.78 -18.73 22.30
N PHE A 952 9.63 -18.10 22.03
CA PHE A 952 9.28 -16.81 22.63
C PHE A 952 9.30 -16.88 24.15
N LEU A 953 8.61 -17.88 24.72
CA LEU A 953 8.49 -18.01 26.17
C LEU A 953 9.87 -18.13 26.83
N THR A 954 10.78 -18.88 26.22
CA THR A 954 12.14 -19.08 26.73
C THR A 954 12.96 -17.80 26.64
N GLU A 955 12.97 -17.13 25.48
CA GLU A 955 13.76 -15.91 25.28
C GLU A 955 13.20 -14.70 26.02
N ALA A 956 11.88 -14.55 26.11
CA ALA A 956 11.26 -13.51 26.90
C ALA A 956 11.58 -13.69 28.40
N LEU A 957 11.56 -14.92 28.92
CA LEU A 957 11.98 -15.20 30.31
C LEU A 957 13.45 -14.88 30.57
N ASP A 958 14.33 -15.11 29.57
CA ASP A 958 15.74 -14.78 29.64
C ASP A 958 15.98 -13.26 29.57
N TYR A 959 15.31 -12.57 28.63
CA TYR A 959 15.37 -11.11 28.49
C TYR A 959 14.92 -10.38 29.76
N LEU A 960 13.90 -10.88 30.47
CA LEU A 960 13.45 -10.28 31.73
C LEU A 960 14.53 -10.26 32.83
N GLN A 961 15.55 -11.13 32.77
CA GLN A 961 16.65 -11.12 33.74
C GLN A 961 17.56 -9.91 33.55
N ASN A 962 17.73 -9.44 32.32
CA ASN A 962 18.58 -8.31 31.97
C ASN A 962 17.98 -7.50 30.80
N PRO A 963 16.91 -6.72 31.04
CA PRO A 963 16.29 -5.89 30.00
C PRO A 963 17.30 -4.89 29.44
N ALA A 964 17.28 -4.66 28.12
CA ALA A 964 18.13 -3.67 27.50
C ALA A 964 17.79 -2.26 27.98
N GLU A 965 18.81 -1.43 28.21
CA GLU A 965 18.65 -0.01 28.53
C GLU A 965 17.97 0.71 27.35
N ASP A 966 17.16 1.73 27.65
CA ASP A 966 16.40 2.53 26.67
C ASP A 966 15.44 1.72 25.76
N THR A 967 15.09 0.50 26.17
CA THR A 967 14.12 -0.36 25.48
C THR A 967 12.89 -0.64 26.35
N TYR A 968 11.71 -0.36 25.80
CA TYR A 968 10.39 -0.60 26.40
C TYR A 968 9.77 -1.84 25.77
N LEU A 969 9.65 -2.93 26.53
CA LEU A 969 9.01 -4.18 26.08
C LEU A 969 7.56 -4.24 26.58
N VAL A 970 6.61 -4.10 25.67
CA VAL A 970 5.17 -4.22 25.96
C VAL A 970 4.68 -5.62 25.60
N LEU A 971 4.07 -6.32 26.54
CA LEU A 971 3.57 -7.68 26.41
C LEU A 971 2.05 -7.67 26.55
N ARG A 972 1.32 -7.90 25.45
CA ARG A 972 -0.14 -7.97 25.45
C ARG A 972 -0.63 -9.41 25.64
N HIS A 973 -1.36 -9.65 26.74
CA HIS A 973 -1.98 -10.95 27.06
C HIS A 973 -3.51 -10.80 27.20
N GLY A 974 -4.26 -11.35 26.25
CA GLY A 974 -5.73 -11.31 26.20
C GLY A 974 -6.44 -12.20 27.22
N GLY A 975 -5.71 -13.07 27.93
CA GLY A 975 -6.25 -14.08 28.85
C GLY A 975 -5.99 -15.51 28.36
N GLY A 976 -5.95 -16.49 29.28
CA GLY A 976 -5.63 -17.89 28.97
C GLY A 976 -4.53 -18.48 29.85
N VAL A 977 -4.24 -19.79 29.67
CA VAL A 977 -3.28 -20.55 30.50
C VAL A 977 -1.86 -20.52 29.92
N ARG A 978 -1.73 -20.42 28.59
CA ARG A 978 -0.45 -20.37 27.90
C ARG A 978 0.17 -18.97 28.08
N GLY A 979 1.50 -18.93 28.23
CA GLY A 979 2.23 -17.72 28.67
C GLY A 979 2.13 -17.42 30.17
N LYS A 980 1.33 -18.16 30.96
CA LYS A 980 1.15 -17.90 32.41
C LYS A 980 2.46 -17.85 33.20
N LYS A 981 3.44 -18.70 32.87
CA LYS A 981 4.76 -18.69 33.52
C LYS A 981 5.47 -17.33 33.34
N LEU A 982 5.35 -16.71 32.17
CA LEU A 982 5.90 -15.38 31.89
C LEU A 982 5.19 -14.30 32.71
N LEU A 983 3.85 -14.33 32.74
CA LEU A 983 3.04 -13.40 33.53
C LEU A 983 3.38 -13.50 35.03
N ASP A 984 3.46 -14.72 35.56
CA ASP A 984 3.79 -14.95 36.97
C ASP A 984 5.22 -14.48 37.30
N THR A 985 6.16 -14.60 36.35
CA THR A 985 7.54 -14.12 36.48
C THR A 985 7.60 -12.59 36.49
N ILE A 986 6.92 -11.92 35.56
CA ILE A 986 6.81 -10.44 35.52
C ILE A 986 6.15 -9.93 36.80
N ARG A 987 5.03 -10.55 37.22
CA ARG A 987 4.31 -10.19 38.45
C ARG A 987 5.12 -10.42 39.71
N SER A 988 6.15 -11.26 39.68
CA SER A 988 7.07 -11.45 40.80
C SER A 988 8.12 -10.33 40.94
N GLY A 989 8.19 -9.40 39.98
CA GLY A 989 9.09 -8.24 40.01
C GLY A 989 10.28 -8.35 39.04
N VAL A 990 10.45 -9.47 38.36
CA VAL A 990 11.55 -9.69 37.40
C VAL A 990 11.30 -8.85 36.15
N GLY A 991 12.31 -8.07 35.71
CA GLY A 991 12.22 -7.12 34.60
C GLY A 991 11.77 -5.70 34.99
N GLY A 992 11.48 -5.42 36.27
CA GLY A 992 11.27 -4.05 36.77
C GLY A 992 10.06 -3.31 36.16
N GLY A 993 9.03 -4.04 35.75
CA GLY A 993 7.91 -3.53 34.97
C GLY A 993 6.64 -3.16 35.75
N ILE A 994 5.60 -2.75 35.03
CA ILE A 994 4.24 -2.53 35.55
C ILE A 994 3.21 -3.35 34.76
N GLU A 995 2.04 -3.61 35.36
CA GLU A 995 0.93 -4.26 34.69
C GLU A 995 -0.25 -3.30 34.50
N ILE A 996 -0.78 -3.21 33.28
CA ILE A 996 -2.00 -2.48 32.94
C ILE A 996 -3.14 -3.49 32.78
N VAL A 997 -4.16 -3.37 33.63
CA VAL A 997 -5.29 -4.31 33.65
C VAL A 997 -6.45 -3.75 32.81
N CYS A 998 -6.76 -4.45 31.72
CA CYS A 998 -7.80 -4.17 30.73
C CYS A 998 -8.87 -5.29 30.78
N ALA A 999 -9.61 -5.34 31.89
CA ALA A 999 -10.71 -6.30 32.05
C ALA A 999 -11.97 -5.83 31.33
N GLU A 1000 -12.77 -6.78 30.84
CA GLU A 1000 -14.08 -6.52 30.22
C GLU A 1000 -15.03 -5.83 31.20
N LEU A 1001 -15.64 -4.74 30.75
CA LEU A 1001 -16.58 -3.94 31.55
C LEU A 1001 -17.97 -4.57 31.46
N LYS A 1002 -18.28 -5.52 32.35
CA LYS A 1002 -19.54 -6.28 32.30
C LYS A 1002 -20.73 -5.57 32.95
N LYS A 1003 -20.48 -4.64 33.88
CA LYS A 1003 -21.55 -3.94 34.59
C LYS A 1003 -21.78 -2.57 33.97
N ASP A 1004 -23.05 -2.18 33.87
CA ASP A 1004 -23.44 -0.85 33.41
C ASP A 1004 -22.83 0.27 34.27
N THR A 1005 -22.57 -0.02 35.54
CA THR A 1005 -21.85 0.89 36.45
C THR A 1005 -20.42 1.15 35.99
N ASP A 1006 -19.71 0.10 35.54
CA ASP A 1006 -18.32 0.22 35.06
C ASP A 1006 -18.28 0.96 33.71
N LYS A 1007 -19.28 0.76 32.84
CA LYS A 1007 -19.44 1.50 31.56
C LYS A 1007 -19.81 2.96 31.79
N HIS A 1008 -20.63 3.23 32.79
CA HIS A 1008 -20.98 4.58 33.22
C HIS A 1008 -19.76 5.33 33.76
N ASP A 1009 -18.94 4.66 34.57
CA ASP A 1009 -17.68 5.23 35.08
C ASP A 1009 -16.68 5.46 33.94
N PHE A 1010 -16.60 4.54 32.97
CA PHE A 1010 -15.79 4.71 31.76
C PHE A 1010 -16.22 5.94 30.94
N ALA A 1011 -17.50 6.06 30.60
CA ALA A 1011 -18.01 7.20 29.83
C ALA A 1011 -17.87 8.50 30.63
N SER A 1012 -18.08 8.49 31.94
CA SER A 1012 -17.83 9.65 32.81
C SER A 1012 -16.36 10.10 32.76
N ALA A 1013 -15.43 9.15 32.79
CA ALA A 1013 -14.00 9.41 32.71
C ALA A 1013 -13.60 10.01 31.34
N GLU A 1014 -14.25 9.61 30.23
CA GLU A 1014 -14.01 10.21 28.91
C GLU A 1014 -14.30 11.71 28.90
N PHE A 1015 -15.49 12.12 29.38
CA PHE A 1015 -15.87 13.53 29.45
C PHE A 1015 -15.01 14.31 30.44
N LYS A 1016 -14.66 13.71 31.58
CA LYS A 1016 -13.83 14.33 32.60
C LYS A 1016 -12.41 14.60 32.10
N THR A 1017 -11.80 13.65 31.39
CA THR A 1017 -10.47 13.80 30.78
C THR A 1017 -10.45 14.92 29.74
N ALA A 1018 -11.55 15.10 29.01
CA ALA A 1018 -11.71 16.18 28.05
C ALA A 1018 -12.12 17.54 28.68
N GLY A 1019 -12.26 17.61 30.01
CA GLY A 1019 -12.69 18.83 30.72
C GLY A 1019 -14.13 19.26 30.45
N LYS A 1020 -14.98 18.36 29.94
CA LYS A 1020 -16.40 18.62 29.59
C LYS A 1020 -17.33 18.14 30.70
N ARG A 1021 -18.40 18.90 30.97
CA ARG A 1021 -19.45 18.49 31.92
C ARG A 1021 -20.51 17.65 31.22
N VAL A 1022 -20.98 16.58 31.86
CA VAL A 1022 -22.06 15.73 31.36
C VAL A 1022 -23.08 15.50 32.47
N THR A 1023 -24.38 15.62 32.16
CA THR A 1023 -25.43 15.38 33.17
C THR A 1023 -25.63 13.89 33.42
N ALA A 1024 -26.08 13.53 34.62
CA ALA A 1024 -26.32 12.13 35.00
C ALA A 1024 -27.44 11.45 34.17
N SER A 1025 -28.35 12.21 33.57
CA SER A 1025 -29.35 11.66 32.64
C SER A 1025 -28.78 11.45 31.24
N ALA A 1026 -27.96 12.39 30.75
CA ALA A 1026 -27.25 12.25 29.46
C ALA A 1026 -26.33 11.03 29.45
N LEU A 1027 -25.57 10.83 30.54
CA LEU A 1027 -24.64 9.72 30.65
C LEU A 1027 -25.37 8.36 30.69
N ARG A 1028 -26.52 8.29 31.35
CA ARG A 1028 -27.39 7.10 31.34
C ARG A 1028 -27.98 6.84 29.96
N ALA A 1029 -28.48 7.86 29.27
CA ALA A 1029 -28.99 7.73 27.91
C ALA A 1029 -27.88 7.24 26.94
N LEU A 1030 -26.67 7.77 27.08
CA LEU A 1030 -25.53 7.40 26.24
C LEU A 1030 -25.08 5.94 26.48
N VAL A 1031 -24.90 5.53 27.74
CA VAL A 1031 -24.55 4.14 28.07
C VAL A 1031 -25.65 3.17 27.66
N SER A 1032 -26.92 3.58 27.77
CA SER A 1032 -28.06 2.77 27.33
C SER A 1032 -28.16 2.66 25.81
N ALA A 1033 -27.71 3.66 25.05
CA ALA A 1033 -27.74 3.65 23.58
C ALA A 1033 -26.62 2.81 22.98
N PHE A 1034 -25.53 2.57 23.72
CA PHE A 1034 -24.34 1.85 23.27
C PHE A 1034 -23.90 0.80 24.30
N SER A 1035 -24.87 0.05 24.85
CA SER A 1035 -24.60 -0.90 25.94
C SER A 1035 -23.75 -2.08 25.50
N ASP A 1036 -23.79 -2.47 24.24
CA ASP A 1036 -23.22 -3.74 23.79
C ASP A 1036 -21.83 -3.60 23.16
N ASP A 1037 -21.38 -2.37 22.88
CA ASP A 1037 -20.07 -2.09 22.29
C ASP A 1037 -19.38 -0.90 22.98
N LEU A 1038 -18.28 -1.18 23.69
CA LEU A 1038 -17.49 -0.18 24.40
C LEU A 1038 -16.75 0.79 23.43
N ALA A 1039 -16.39 0.32 22.24
CA ALA A 1039 -15.76 1.14 21.22
C ALA A 1039 -16.76 2.14 20.61
N GLU A 1040 -18.01 1.70 20.37
CA GLU A 1040 -19.08 2.61 19.95
C GLU A 1040 -19.44 3.62 21.03
N LEU A 1041 -19.54 3.19 22.29
CA LEU A 1041 -19.76 4.09 23.43
C LEU A 1041 -18.64 5.15 23.52
N SER A 1042 -17.38 4.75 23.32
CA SER A 1042 -16.25 5.68 23.29
C SER A 1042 -16.31 6.64 22.10
N ALA A 1043 -16.62 6.14 20.89
CA ALA A 1043 -16.80 6.98 19.71
C ALA A 1043 -17.91 8.01 19.90
N ALA A 1044 -19.04 7.60 20.50
CA ALA A 1044 -20.15 8.48 20.79
C ALA A 1044 -19.79 9.55 21.83
N CYS A 1045 -19.00 9.18 22.86
CA CYS A 1045 -18.43 10.14 23.81
C CYS A 1045 -17.52 11.14 23.09
N GLN A 1046 -16.60 10.68 22.24
CA GLN A 1046 -15.64 11.55 21.53
C GLN A 1046 -16.34 12.52 20.56
N GLN A 1047 -17.38 12.06 19.86
CA GLN A 1047 -18.19 12.90 18.99
C GLN A 1047 -18.90 14.00 19.80
N LEU A 1048 -19.49 13.68 20.96
CA LEU A 1048 -20.09 14.69 21.85
C LEU A 1048 -19.07 15.64 22.48
N ILE A 1049 -17.86 15.16 22.78
CA ILE A 1049 -16.75 15.97 23.28
C ILE A 1049 -16.30 16.99 22.22
N SER A 1050 -16.23 16.57 20.95
CA SER A 1050 -15.83 17.41 19.82
C SER A 1050 -16.84 18.51 19.48
N ASP A 1051 -18.10 18.34 19.88
CA ASP A 1051 -19.14 19.33 19.67
C ASP A 1051 -19.06 20.48 20.70
N SER A 1052 -19.49 21.66 20.27
CA SER A 1052 -19.13 22.98 20.84
C SER A 1052 -19.85 23.37 22.14
N SER A 1053 -20.67 22.51 22.75
CA SER A 1053 -21.34 22.81 24.02
C SER A 1053 -20.40 22.63 25.22
N ALA A 1054 -20.52 23.53 26.22
CA ALA A 1054 -19.76 23.44 27.47
C ALA A 1054 -20.26 22.32 28.39
N GLU A 1055 -21.52 21.91 28.20
CA GLU A 1055 -22.19 20.84 28.94
C GLU A 1055 -22.98 19.96 27.97
N VAL A 1056 -22.89 18.65 28.18
CA VAL A 1056 -23.63 17.63 27.43
C VAL A 1056 -24.85 17.23 28.24
N THR A 1057 -26.04 17.49 27.68
CA THR A 1057 -27.33 17.20 28.30
C THR A 1057 -28.05 16.07 27.58
N GLU A 1058 -29.10 15.52 28.19
CA GLU A 1058 -29.93 14.47 27.59
C GLU A 1058 -30.52 14.92 26.25
N VAL A 1059 -30.93 16.18 26.15
CA VAL A 1059 -31.41 16.77 24.88
C VAL A 1059 -30.31 16.79 23.81
N THR A 1060 -29.04 16.99 24.20
CA THR A 1060 -27.90 16.94 23.27
C THR A 1060 -27.66 15.50 22.79
N VAL A 1061 -27.71 14.53 23.70
CA VAL A 1061 -27.61 13.10 23.37
C VAL A 1061 -28.76 12.69 22.46
N ASP A 1062 -30.01 13.10 22.76
CA ASP A 1062 -31.18 12.85 21.92
C ASP A 1062 -31.14 13.61 20.57
N ARG A 1063 -30.44 14.73 20.47
CA ARG A 1063 -30.28 15.41 19.17
C ARG A 1063 -29.38 14.63 18.22
N TYR A 1064 -28.24 14.15 18.71
CA TYR A 1064 -27.25 13.42 17.89
C TYR A 1064 -27.59 11.97 17.73
N TYR A 1065 -28.09 11.38 18.80
CA TYR A 1065 -28.34 9.97 18.90
C TYR A 1065 -29.80 9.68 19.19
N GLY A 1066 -30.73 10.62 19.28
CA GLY A 1066 -32.15 10.28 19.57
C GLY A 1066 -32.84 9.51 18.45
N GLY A 1067 -32.27 9.50 17.24
CA GLY A 1067 -32.62 8.55 16.18
C GLY A 1067 -31.91 7.19 16.28
N ARG A 1068 -30.79 7.13 17.00
CA ARG A 1068 -30.00 5.92 17.33
C ARG A 1068 -30.27 5.34 18.72
N VAL A 1069 -30.97 6.07 19.60
CA VAL A 1069 -31.61 5.58 20.82
C VAL A 1069 -32.75 4.71 20.33
N GLU A 1070 -32.42 3.52 19.85
CA GLU A 1070 -33.29 2.45 19.35
C GLU A 1070 -34.75 2.84 19.15
N ALA A 1071 -35.03 3.77 18.25
CA ALA A 1071 -36.39 4.12 17.90
C ALA A 1071 -36.85 3.24 16.74
N ASN A 1072 -36.74 1.90 16.82
CA ASN A 1072 -36.98 1.11 15.61
C ASN A 1072 -37.84 -0.15 15.70
N ALA A 1073 -38.11 -0.72 16.88
CA ALA A 1073 -39.05 -1.86 16.95
C ALA A 1073 -39.69 -2.01 18.33
N PHE A 1074 -38.89 -1.94 19.39
CA PHE A 1074 -39.37 -2.10 20.76
C PHE A 1074 -40.25 -0.94 21.23
N LYS A 1075 -39.93 0.30 20.85
CA LYS A 1075 -40.73 1.48 21.17
C LYS A 1075 -42.10 1.46 20.50
N VAL A 1076 -42.17 1.00 19.24
CA VAL A 1076 -43.44 0.78 18.52
C VAL A 1076 -44.28 -0.27 19.26
N ALA A 1077 -43.65 -1.38 19.67
CA ALA A 1077 -44.30 -2.44 20.44
C ALA A 1077 -44.76 -1.98 21.84
N ASP A 1078 -43.96 -1.17 22.53
CA ASP A 1078 -44.26 -0.65 23.85
C ASP A 1078 -45.43 0.33 23.83
N SER A 1079 -45.46 1.26 22.86
CA SER A 1079 -46.59 2.19 22.73
C SER A 1079 -47.88 1.48 22.31
N ALA A 1080 -47.79 0.44 21.48
CA ALA A 1080 -48.94 -0.39 21.13
C ALA A 1080 -49.45 -1.22 22.33
N ILE A 1081 -48.59 -1.93 23.06
CA ILE A 1081 -48.99 -2.74 24.24
C ILE A 1081 -49.61 -1.86 25.34
N ALA A 1082 -49.12 -0.62 25.47
CA ALA A 1082 -49.68 0.36 26.39
C ALA A 1082 -51.03 0.97 25.94
N GLY A 1083 -51.56 0.58 24.77
CA GLY A 1083 -52.84 1.05 24.24
C GLY A 1083 -52.79 2.40 23.52
N ARG A 1084 -51.60 2.95 23.24
CA ARG A 1084 -51.43 4.26 22.58
C ARG A 1084 -51.36 4.10 21.06
N HIS A 1085 -52.50 3.79 20.45
CA HIS A 1085 -52.60 3.46 19.02
C HIS A 1085 -52.00 4.55 18.10
N GLY A 1086 -52.39 5.81 18.27
CA GLY A 1086 -51.91 6.91 17.41
C GLY A 1086 -50.41 7.16 17.52
N GLU A 1087 -49.85 7.10 18.74
CA GLU A 1087 -48.41 7.24 18.97
C GLU A 1087 -47.62 6.08 18.36
N ALA A 1088 -48.15 4.85 18.47
CA ALA A 1088 -47.55 3.66 17.87
C ALA A 1088 -47.52 3.76 16.33
N LEU A 1089 -48.56 4.27 15.68
CA LEU A 1089 -48.58 4.47 14.22
C LEU A 1089 -47.61 5.56 13.76
N VAL A 1090 -47.54 6.70 14.46
CA VAL A 1090 -46.57 7.76 14.15
C VAL A 1090 -45.14 7.25 14.30
N THR A 1091 -44.87 6.51 15.38
CA THR A 1091 -43.56 5.91 15.64
C THR A 1091 -43.22 4.83 14.61
N LEU A 1092 -44.18 4.00 14.20
CA LEU A 1092 -44.01 3.02 13.12
C LEU A 1092 -43.64 3.71 11.80
N ARG A 1093 -44.36 4.78 11.43
CA ARG A 1093 -44.10 5.51 10.19
C ARG A 1093 -42.71 6.16 10.19
N HIS A 1094 -42.30 6.73 11.32
CA HIS A 1094 -40.97 7.28 11.48
C HIS A 1094 -39.87 6.20 11.38
N ALA A 1095 -40.09 5.03 11.99
CA ALA A 1095 -39.16 3.90 11.90
C ALA A 1095 -39.00 3.43 10.44
N LEU A 1096 -40.12 3.22 9.74
CA LEU A 1096 -40.12 2.79 8.34
C LEU A 1096 -39.51 3.86 7.40
N SER A 1097 -39.81 5.15 7.59
CA SER A 1097 -39.23 6.23 6.78
C SER A 1097 -37.72 6.40 7.00
N SER A 1098 -37.22 5.94 8.14
CA SER A 1098 -35.79 5.94 8.49
C SER A 1098 -35.07 4.66 8.04
N GLY A 1099 -35.74 3.80 7.26
CA GLY A 1099 -35.17 2.57 6.70
C GLY A 1099 -35.25 1.34 7.59
N ALA A 1100 -36.05 1.35 8.67
CA ALA A 1100 -36.23 0.16 9.51
C ALA A 1100 -36.99 -0.94 8.76
N ASP A 1101 -36.47 -2.16 8.82
CA ASP A 1101 -37.11 -3.31 8.20
C ASP A 1101 -38.37 -3.73 9.01
N PRO A 1102 -39.53 -3.95 8.35
CA PRO A 1102 -40.73 -4.50 8.95
C PRO A 1102 -40.55 -5.81 9.78
N VAL A 1103 -39.64 -6.70 9.38
CA VAL A 1103 -39.43 -8.02 10.01
C VAL A 1103 -38.95 -7.89 11.47
N PRO A 1104 -37.87 -7.13 11.78
CA PRO A 1104 -37.47 -6.82 13.15
C PRO A 1104 -38.59 -6.20 14.02
N ILE A 1105 -39.47 -5.40 13.42
CA ILE A 1105 -40.60 -4.78 14.13
C ILE A 1105 -41.57 -5.87 14.62
N VAL A 1106 -41.96 -6.81 13.75
CA VAL A 1106 -42.80 -7.95 14.14
C VAL A 1106 -42.12 -8.82 15.20
N ALA A 1107 -40.80 -9.04 15.08
CA ALA A 1107 -40.04 -9.83 16.06
C ALA A 1107 -40.08 -9.20 17.47
N ALA A 1108 -40.00 -7.87 17.58
CA ALA A 1108 -40.10 -7.15 18.84
C ALA A 1108 -41.47 -7.32 19.51
N PHE A 1109 -42.55 -7.20 18.73
CA PHE A 1109 -43.91 -7.50 19.21
C PHE A 1109 -44.05 -8.95 19.66
N ALA A 1110 -43.55 -9.89 18.86
CA ALA A 1110 -43.63 -11.32 19.15
C ALA A 1110 -42.87 -11.71 20.43
N MET A 1111 -41.73 -11.08 20.71
CA MET A 1111 -40.98 -11.32 21.94
C MET A 1111 -41.76 -10.86 23.18
N LYS A 1112 -42.35 -9.64 23.14
CA LYS A 1112 -43.08 -9.08 24.28
C LYS A 1112 -44.40 -9.79 24.55
N ILE A 1113 -45.22 -10.03 23.52
CA ILE A 1113 -46.51 -10.72 23.68
C ILE A 1113 -46.31 -12.17 24.14
N ARG A 1114 -45.30 -12.89 23.64
CA ARG A 1114 -44.98 -14.25 24.13
C ARG A 1114 -44.52 -14.25 25.58
N THR A 1115 -43.75 -13.24 26.00
CA THR A 1115 -43.31 -13.10 27.39
C THR A 1115 -44.50 -12.82 28.31
N MET A 1116 -45.41 -11.94 27.89
CA MET A 1116 -46.67 -11.68 28.60
C MET A 1116 -47.54 -12.93 28.69
N ALA A 1117 -47.71 -13.68 27.60
CA ALA A 1117 -48.48 -14.93 27.60
C ALA A 1117 -47.87 -16.01 28.51
N LYS A 1118 -46.54 -16.17 28.53
CA LYS A 1118 -45.85 -17.11 29.44
C LYS A 1118 -46.08 -16.79 30.92
N LEU A 1119 -46.28 -15.53 31.25
CA LEU A 1119 -46.43 -15.05 32.63
C LEU A 1119 -47.91 -14.80 33.00
N PHE A 1120 -48.85 -14.98 32.07
CA PHE A 1120 -50.27 -14.81 32.32
C PHE A 1120 -50.77 -15.87 33.31
N GLY A 1121 -51.44 -15.44 34.38
CA GLY A 1121 -51.95 -16.34 35.43
C GLY A 1121 -50.92 -16.92 36.40
N VAL A 1122 -49.62 -16.68 36.19
CA VAL A 1122 -48.55 -17.22 37.07
C VAL A 1122 -48.22 -16.22 38.19
N ARG A 1123 -48.22 -16.69 39.45
CA ARG A 1123 -47.90 -15.86 40.64
C ARG A 1123 -46.54 -16.23 41.22
N GLY A 1124 -45.70 -15.23 41.50
CA GLY A 1124 -44.38 -15.41 42.10
C GLY A 1124 -43.55 -14.12 42.06
N GLY A 1125 -42.44 -14.09 42.81
CA GLY A 1125 -41.49 -12.97 42.78
C GLY A 1125 -40.68 -12.94 41.48
N SER A 1126 -40.25 -11.75 41.04
CA SER A 1126 -39.59 -11.54 39.75
C SER A 1126 -38.35 -12.42 39.54
N GLY A 1127 -37.51 -12.57 40.56
CA GLY A 1127 -36.32 -13.43 40.51
C GLY A 1127 -36.62 -14.94 40.41
N GLN A 1128 -37.70 -15.41 41.04
CA GLN A 1128 -38.09 -16.82 40.97
C GLN A 1128 -38.66 -17.17 39.59
N LEU A 1129 -39.55 -16.33 39.08
CA LEU A 1129 -40.15 -16.50 37.75
C LEU A 1129 -39.11 -16.31 36.64
N ALA A 1130 -38.14 -15.42 36.82
CA ALA A 1130 -37.00 -15.25 35.92
C ALA A 1130 -36.23 -16.55 35.74
N SER A 1131 -35.86 -17.21 36.84
CA SER A 1131 -35.18 -18.51 36.80
C SER A 1131 -36.06 -19.62 36.23
N GLN A 1132 -37.37 -19.60 36.50
CA GLN A 1132 -38.30 -20.65 36.03
C GLN A 1132 -38.53 -20.60 34.52
N PHE A 1133 -38.64 -19.40 33.95
CA PHE A 1133 -38.97 -19.20 32.53
C PHE A 1133 -37.76 -18.82 31.66
N GLY A 1134 -36.55 -18.82 32.23
CA GLY A 1134 -35.32 -18.45 31.53
C GLY A 1134 -35.31 -16.98 31.09
N LEU A 1135 -35.87 -16.10 31.91
CA LEU A 1135 -35.98 -14.65 31.66
C LEU A 1135 -35.10 -13.87 32.63
N ALA A 1136 -34.77 -12.63 32.31
CA ALA A 1136 -34.15 -11.72 33.28
C ALA A 1136 -35.20 -11.16 34.26
N PRO A 1137 -34.86 -10.90 35.55
CA PRO A 1137 -35.80 -10.39 36.55
C PRO A 1137 -36.57 -9.13 36.12
N TRP A 1138 -35.89 -8.18 35.45
CA TRP A 1138 -36.52 -6.96 34.97
C TRP A 1138 -37.54 -7.21 33.84
N GLN A 1139 -37.38 -8.25 33.02
CA GLN A 1139 -38.32 -8.63 31.96
C GLN A 1139 -39.62 -9.17 32.57
N VAL A 1140 -39.52 -9.94 33.66
CA VAL A 1140 -40.68 -10.43 34.41
C VAL A 1140 -41.44 -9.27 35.05
N GLU A 1141 -40.74 -8.34 35.72
CA GLU A 1141 -41.38 -7.18 36.37
C GLU A 1141 -42.12 -6.31 35.37
N ARG A 1142 -41.52 -6.11 34.19
CA ARG A 1142 -42.13 -5.37 33.09
C ARG A 1142 -43.35 -6.09 32.53
N ALA A 1143 -43.24 -7.37 32.20
CA ALA A 1143 -44.36 -8.14 31.66
C ALA A 1143 -45.54 -8.24 32.65
N GLN A 1144 -45.28 -8.40 33.95
CA GLN A 1144 -46.31 -8.39 34.99
C GLN A 1144 -47.03 -7.04 35.10
N ARG A 1145 -46.33 -5.92 34.81
CA ARG A 1145 -46.95 -4.58 34.74
C ARG A 1145 -47.81 -4.43 33.50
N ASP A 1146 -47.31 -4.88 32.34
CA ASP A 1146 -47.97 -4.73 31.04
C ASP A 1146 -49.19 -5.65 30.90
N LEU A 1147 -49.24 -6.77 31.64
CA LEU A 1147 -50.37 -7.71 31.70
C LEU A 1147 -51.65 -7.15 32.34
N ARG A 1148 -51.61 -5.98 32.98
CA ARG A 1148 -52.76 -5.42 33.70
C ARG A 1148 -53.87 -5.04 32.73
N GLY A 1149 -55.01 -5.73 32.83
CA GLY A 1149 -56.18 -5.53 31.98
C GLY A 1149 -56.06 -6.19 30.60
N TRP A 1150 -55.22 -7.22 30.49
CA TRP A 1150 -55.26 -8.19 29.39
C TRP A 1150 -56.08 -9.41 29.78
N SER A 1151 -56.78 -10.02 28.82
CA SER A 1151 -57.46 -11.30 28.98
C SER A 1151 -56.68 -12.41 28.27
N ASP A 1152 -56.93 -13.67 28.68
CA ASP A 1152 -56.34 -14.84 28.02
C ASP A 1152 -56.73 -14.91 26.54
N GLU A 1153 -58.01 -14.66 26.26
CA GLU A 1153 -58.58 -14.62 24.91
C GLU A 1153 -57.99 -13.49 24.06
N GLY A 1154 -57.75 -12.32 24.65
CA GLY A 1154 -57.12 -11.17 23.98
C GLY A 1154 -55.64 -11.43 23.62
N LEU A 1155 -54.89 -12.09 24.51
CA LEU A 1155 -53.52 -12.52 24.23
C LEU A 1155 -53.48 -13.58 23.12
N ALA A 1156 -54.40 -14.56 23.15
CA ALA A 1156 -54.50 -15.58 22.11
C ALA A 1156 -54.77 -14.96 20.73
N ARG A 1157 -55.72 -14.02 20.62
CA ARG A 1157 -55.98 -13.29 19.37
C ARG A 1157 -54.78 -12.49 18.88
N CYS A 1158 -54.06 -11.82 19.79
CA CYS A 1158 -52.84 -11.09 19.42
C CYS A 1158 -51.72 -12.02 18.93
N ILE A 1159 -51.57 -13.22 19.48
CA ILE A 1159 -50.59 -14.21 19.02
C ILE A 1159 -50.95 -14.72 17.62
N THR A 1160 -52.24 -14.99 17.35
CA THR A 1160 -52.70 -15.39 16.01
C THR A 1160 -52.44 -14.29 14.99
N MET A 1161 -52.80 -13.04 15.32
CA MET A 1161 -52.53 -11.89 14.45
C MET A 1161 -51.03 -11.67 14.25
N LEU A 1162 -50.20 -11.89 15.27
CA LEU A 1162 -48.74 -11.83 15.14
C LEU A 1162 -48.20 -12.85 14.15
N ALA A 1163 -48.71 -14.08 14.18
CA ALA A 1163 -48.28 -15.13 13.26
C ALA A 1163 -48.69 -14.83 11.81
N GLU A 1164 -49.90 -14.32 11.60
CA GLU A 1164 -50.37 -13.85 10.29
C GLU A 1164 -49.55 -12.66 9.78
N THR A 1165 -49.25 -11.67 10.63
CA THR A 1165 -48.43 -10.51 10.24
C THR A 1165 -46.99 -10.93 9.95
N ASP A 1166 -46.40 -11.85 10.71
CA ASP A 1166 -45.06 -12.40 10.43
C ASP A 1166 -44.99 -13.07 9.06
N ALA A 1167 -46.01 -13.87 8.72
CA ALA A 1167 -46.12 -14.49 7.41
C ALA A 1167 -46.28 -13.44 6.28
N ASN A 1168 -47.14 -12.44 6.49
CA ASN A 1168 -47.39 -11.39 5.50
C ASN A 1168 -46.16 -10.52 5.24
N VAL A 1169 -45.43 -10.17 6.29
CA VAL A 1169 -44.22 -9.34 6.20
C VAL A 1169 -43.05 -10.11 5.56
N LYS A 1170 -43.00 -11.44 5.71
CA LYS A 1170 -42.00 -12.32 5.06
C LYS A 1170 -42.38 -12.74 3.63
N GLY A 1171 -43.31 -12.03 2.98
CA GLY A 1171 -43.67 -12.23 1.57
C GLY A 1171 -44.98 -12.98 1.32
N GLY A 1172 -45.75 -13.31 2.37
CA GLY A 1172 -47.10 -13.88 2.23
C GLY A 1172 -48.19 -12.86 1.88
N GLY A 1173 -47.92 -11.56 2.04
CA GLY A 1173 -48.87 -10.46 1.81
C GLY A 1173 -48.39 -9.49 0.73
N ARG A 1174 -49.34 -8.75 0.14
CA ARG A 1174 -49.04 -7.73 -0.89
C ARG A 1174 -48.56 -6.39 -0.31
N ASP A 1175 -48.84 -6.12 0.97
CA ASP A 1175 -48.46 -4.89 1.67
C ASP A 1175 -48.01 -5.20 3.12
N PRO A 1176 -46.70 -5.24 3.38
CA PRO A 1176 -46.15 -5.52 4.71
C PRO A 1176 -46.38 -4.38 5.71
N VAL A 1177 -46.53 -3.14 5.23
CA VAL A 1177 -46.76 -1.97 6.08
C VAL A 1177 -48.19 -2.00 6.61
N PHE A 1178 -49.17 -2.27 5.74
CA PHE A 1178 -50.57 -2.43 6.16
C PHE A 1178 -50.75 -3.58 7.16
N ALA A 1179 -50.01 -4.68 7.00
CA ALA A 1179 -50.04 -5.81 7.93
C ALA A 1179 -49.53 -5.43 9.34
N LEU A 1180 -48.55 -4.55 9.43
CA LEU A 1180 -48.05 -3.96 10.69
C LEU A 1180 -49.04 -2.96 11.30
N GLU A 1181 -49.64 -2.09 10.48
CA GLU A 1181 -50.66 -1.14 10.96
C GLU A 1181 -51.87 -1.88 11.56
N ARG A 1182 -52.33 -2.97 10.92
CA ARG A 1182 -53.41 -3.83 11.44
C ARG A 1182 -53.02 -4.52 12.75
N LEU A 1183 -51.79 -5.03 12.83
CA LEU A 1183 -51.26 -5.65 14.05
C LEU A 1183 -51.26 -4.67 15.24
N ILE A 1184 -50.82 -3.43 15.02
CA ILE A 1184 -50.84 -2.38 16.04
C ILE A 1184 -52.27 -2.09 16.50
N GLY A 1185 -53.25 -2.07 15.59
CA GLY A 1185 -54.66 -1.89 15.92
C GLY A 1185 -55.23 -2.98 16.84
N VAL A 1186 -54.86 -4.24 16.60
CA VAL A 1186 -55.31 -5.37 17.44
C VAL A 1186 -54.62 -5.36 18.80
N ILE A 1187 -53.30 -5.13 18.85
CA ILE A 1187 -52.53 -5.13 20.10
C ILE A 1187 -52.89 -3.92 20.97
N ALA A 1188 -53.10 -2.73 20.39
CA ALA A 1188 -53.49 -1.54 21.14
C ALA A 1188 -54.88 -1.66 21.77
N ARG A 1189 -55.77 -2.48 21.18
CA ARG A 1189 -57.06 -2.86 21.75
C ARG A 1189 -56.99 -4.10 22.63
N ARG A 1190 -55.78 -4.60 22.93
CA ARG A 1190 -55.54 -5.81 23.75
C ARG A 1190 -56.26 -7.05 23.22
N GLY A 1191 -56.44 -7.12 21.91
CA GLY A 1191 -57.17 -8.18 21.25
C GLY A 1191 -58.69 -8.06 21.37
N GLU A 1192 -59.27 -6.89 21.63
CA GLU A 1192 -60.71 -6.63 21.52
C GLU A 1192 -61.06 -6.18 20.08
N ASP A 1193 -62.25 -6.54 19.59
CA ASP A 1193 -62.71 -6.32 18.21
C ASP A 1193 -62.94 -4.85 17.83
#